data_AF-R7YDE2-F1
#
_entry.id   AF-R7YDE2-F1
#
_cell.length_a   1.000
_cell.length_b   1.000
_cell.length_c   1.000
_cell.angle_alpha   90.00
_cell.angle_beta   90.00
_cell.angle_gamma   90.00
#
_symmetry.space_group_name_H-M   'P 1'
#
loop_
_entity.id
_entity.type
_entity.pdbx_description
1 polymer ?
#
loop_
_entity_poly.entity_id
_entity_poly.type
_entity_poly.pdbx_seq_one_letter_code
_entity_poly.pdbx_strand_id
1 'polypeptide(L)'
;MPFDPHINLLSGIIQVPPTPALIGETFVLREGQGSRFEPGVPVTICHPAAEPTPDTAEIGYVTEVDGDVLTIKRAQEGSSAQHVVAGWRISATITAKILTDIEEAIETKADAASIPDISGKADTIYVDERLTDVRVTAQAALEQETVSRVDADTELFTQIDEMTTALQTKVDQETGKGLSSNDFTTAEKTKLSGVAPGATQNAPDNALRDRATHSGTQPVSTVTGLQTALDAKQTSMMFNVRDYGAIGDGVTDDTASIQAAVDAAAIGGGSVFVPRGTYLVNGTVNISSSVRLTGAGMDNGTSVVGTTFKRTTSTGSPMFSVTGGVPGSGDAVSTSPVKRVVFSDFTLRASGSSDTLLRMFYTNRNHMARVRFIGTTGHAVHGVEFWDTTFDACTFDFTGTASKASVFLQNRSTSTASQIGYSNDNCNRLSFRSCTWESFTSKCIEMDGSSNGSTHLMNNITIDDCKFETSTFERPFIQTGASVASVYIKDSYFASNAGSAPAPQIALGGSSASVKDCRFYQGAAGVVECAIKLDGHAGQNTVDSITCNWLGSAPTSGAAVVIGTPVTPSEDSISNVKANTGKKVVDATAYSSFRAAQSITATADQEPKLLLEQTGANPKKFVLGISPSGNLSLQPDIGALWTVKKPDGANFAVFDMSNGRLGVNNVSPSVTLDVTGEARVTVAGTTASSVVTVGGAQTLTNKSLTSPTLTGTPVLPATITANSFNVTFPGAATTIVGRSTVDTMSNKTLTSPKLTSGNAPATSTSTGTVGQVEWDANYLYVCTATNVWKRAALGAW
;
A
#
# COMPACT_ATOMS: atom_id res chain seq x y z
N MET A 1 -120.66 88.01 -41.51
CA MET A 1 -122.07 87.88 -41.96
C MET A 1 -122.96 88.21 -40.77
N PRO A 2 -124.07 88.94 -40.98
CA PRO A 2 -125.01 89.28 -39.91
C PRO A 2 -125.54 88.00 -39.24
N PHE A 3 -125.92 88.11 -37.97
CA PHE A 3 -126.63 87.04 -37.29
C PHE A 3 -127.90 86.72 -38.08
N ASP A 4 -128.00 85.49 -38.57
CA ASP A 4 -129.19 84.98 -39.26
C ASP A 4 -130.15 84.47 -38.17
N PRO A 5 -131.28 85.15 -37.93
CA PRO A 5 -132.30 84.67 -37.01
C PRO A 5 -132.99 83.48 -37.66
N HIS A 6 -132.38 82.29 -37.54
CA HIS A 6 -132.92 81.07 -38.10
C HIS A 6 -134.41 80.91 -37.74
N ILE A 7 -135.23 80.70 -38.77
CA ILE A 7 -136.71 80.70 -38.82
C ILE A 7 -137.34 79.71 -37.80
N ASN A 8 -136.53 78.86 -37.19
CA ASN A 8 -136.95 77.70 -36.41
C ASN A 8 -137.36 78.04 -34.96
N LEU A 9 -137.33 79.32 -34.56
CA LEU A 9 -137.62 79.78 -33.18
C LEU A 9 -138.66 80.91 -33.11
N LEU A 10 -139.45 81.10 -34.17
CA LEU A 10 -140.41 82.21 -34.27
C LEU A 10 -141.67 81.93 -33.45
N SER A 11 -142.11 82.90 -32.63
CA SER A 11 -143.32 82.79 -31.82
C SER A 11 -144.05 84.13 -31.70
N GLY A 12 -145.38 84.05 -31.65
CA GLY A 12 -146.29 85.19 -31.51
C GLY A 12 -147.49 84.87 -30.60
N ILE A 13 -148.16 85.92 -30.13
CA ILE A 13 -149.36 85.83 -29.31
C ILE A 13 -150.55 86.33 -30.13
N ILE A 14 -151.58 85.50 -30.22
CA ILE A 14 -152.81 85.82 -30.94
C ILE A 14 -153.56 86.91 -30.17
N GLN A 15 -153.76 88.06 -30.81
CA GLN A 15 -154.55 89.17 -30.27
C GLN A 15 -156.01 89.07 -30.69
N VAL A 16 -156.26 88.70 -31.95
CA VAL A 16 -157.62 88.45 -32.46
C VAL A 16 -157.67 87.02 -33.00
N PRO A 17 -158.43 86.12 -32.35
CA PRO A 17 -158.62 84.76 -32.84
C PRO A 17 -159.50 84.75 -34.11
N PRO A 18 -159.47 83.64 -34.87
CA PRO A 18 -160.25 83.52 -36.09
C PRO A 18 -161.76 83.55 -35.79
N THR A 19 -162.52 84.10 -36.72
CA THR A 19 -163.99 84.04 -36.69
C THR A 19 -164.50 83.45 -38.01
N PRO A 20 -165.30 82.37 -38.01
CA PRO A 20 -165.72 81.57 -36.84
C PRO A 20 -164.58 80.74 -36.22
N ALA A 21 -164.62 80.49 -34.91
CA ALA A 21 -163.47 80.01 -34.13
C ALA A 21 -162.83 78.66 -34.56
N LEU A 22 -163.59 77.74 -35.17
CA LEU A 22 -163.07 76.41 -35.57
C LEU A 22 -162.72 76.29 -37.06
N ILE A 23 -163.15 77.24 -37.89
CA ILE A 23 -163.00 77.16 -39.35
C ILE A 23 -162.39 78.42 -39.96
N GLY A 24 -162.35 79.53 -39.23
CA GLY A 24 -161.66 80.72 -39.66
C GLY A 24 -160.16 80.44 -39.68
N GLU A 25 -159.51 80.94 -40.73
CA GLU A 25 -158.11 80.68 -41.06
C GLU A 25 -157.20 81.88 -40.77
N THR A 26 -157.79 83.01 -40.41
CA THR A 26 -157.07 84.27 -40.22
C THR A 26 -156.91 84.58 -38.73
N PHE A 27 -155.67 84.79 -38.31
CA PHE A 27 -155.28 85.09 -36.94
C PHE A 27 -154.52 86.42 -36.94
N VAL A 28 -154.91 87.36 -36.07
CA VAL A 28 -154.15 88.60 -35.90
C VAL A 28 -153.28 88.48 -34.66
N LEU A 29 -151.98 88.66 -34.84
CA LEU A 29 -151.02 88.64 -33.75
C LEU A 29 -150.91 90.02 -33.09
N ARG A 30 -150.21 90.07 -31.95
CA ARG A 30 -149.84 91.36 -31.36
C ARG A 30 -148.98 92.17 -32.32
N GLU A 31 -149.07 93.49 -32.16
CA GLU A 31 -148.38 94.46 -32.99
C GLU A 31 -146.88 94.12 -33.18
N GLY A 32 -146.45 94.05 -34.44
CA GLY A 32 -145.09 93.74 -34.88
C GLY A 32 -144.65 92.28 -34.75
N GLN A 33 -145.57 91.35 -34.49
CA GLN A 33 -145.24 89.92 -34.36
C GLN A 33 -145.52 89.09 -35.61
N GLY A 34 -146.35 89.54 -36.55
CA GLY A 34 -146.59 88.81 -37.79
C GLY A 34 -145.39 88.79 -38.73
N SER A 35 -144.60 89.88 -38.76
CA SER A 35 -143.34 89.97 -39.54
C SER A 35 -142.25 88.98 -39.11
N ARG A 36 -142.50 88.19 -38.07
CA ARG A 36 -141.64 87.10 -37.65
C ARG A 36 -141.84 85.89 -38.53
N PHE A 37 -143.05 85.67 -39.05
CA PHE A 37 -143.41 84.49 -39.81
C PHE A 37 -143.30 84.75 -41.31
N GLU A 38 -143.12 83.67 -42.07
CA GLU A 38 -143.11 83.68 -43.53
C GLU A 38 -144.10 82.63 -44.05
N PRO A 39 -144.64 82.80 -45.27
CA PRO A 39 -145.43 81.76 -45.92
C PRO A 39 -144.64 80.45 -46.07
N GLY A 40 -145.33 79.32 -45.95
CA GLY A 40 -144.73 77.99 -46.10
C GLY A 40 -144.18 77.38 -44.81
N VAL A 41 -144.40 78.03 -43.66
CA VAL A 41 -143.90 77.55 -42.37
C VAL A 41 -145.02 76.82 -41.60
N PRO A 42 -144.80 75.57 -41.16
CA PRO A 42 -145.70 74.92 -40.22
C PRO A 42 -145.61 75.56 -38.84
N VAL A 43 -146.76 75.72 -38.19
CA VAL A 43 -146.90 76.40 -36.91
C VAL A 43 -147.72 75.57 -35.94
N THR A 44 -147.33 75.56 -34.68
CA THR A 44 -148.11 74.98 -33.58
C THR A 44 -148.87 76.10 -32.86
N ILE A 45 -150.18 75.92 -32.68
CA ILE A 45 -151.06 76.82 -31.95
C ILE A 45 -151.49 76.13 -30.66
N CYS A 46 -151.21 76.74 -29.52
CA CYS A 46 -151.53 76.15 -28.23
C CYS A 46 -151.83 77.21 -27.15
N HIS A 47 -152.53 76.77 -26.12
CA HIS A 47 -152.78 77.58 -24.94
C HIS A 47 -151.44 77.83 -24.19
N PRO A 48 -151.15 79.07 -23.71
CA PRO A 48 -149.84 79.41 -23.14
C PRO A 48 -149.48 78.66 -21.85
N ALA A 49 -150.48 78.09 -21.17
CA ALA A 49 -150.31 77.33 -19.92
C ALA A 49 -150.48 75.81 -20.10
N ALA A 50 -150.72 75.31 -21.32
CA ALA A 50 -150.85 73.89 -21.59
C ALA A 50 -149.64 73.40 -22.38
N GLU A 51 -149.12 72.22 -22.05
CA GLU A 51 -148.13 71.58 -22.92
C GLU A 51 -148.79 71.19 -24.25
N PRO A 52 -148.14 71.46 -25.39
CA PRO A 52 -148.68 71.11 -26.69
C PRO A 52 -148.65 69.58 -26.87
N THR A 53 -149.82 68.97 -26.81
CA THR A 53 -150.06 67.55 -27.16
C THR A 53 -151.02 67.50 -28.34
N PRO A 54 -151.22 66.33 -28.98
CA PRO A 54 -152.14 66.21 -30.12
C PRO A 54 -153.58 66.68 -29.83
N ASP A 55 -154.03 66.64 -28.57
CA ASP A 55 -155.40 67.02 -28.19
C ASP A 55 -155.52 68.49 -27.77
N THR A 56 -154.41 69.12 -27.33
CA THR A 56 -154.40 70.46 -26.74
C THR A 56 -153.75 71.52 -27.62
N ALA A 57 -153.10 71.09 -28.69
CA ALA A 57 -152.49 71.94 -29.69
C ALA A 57 -153.01 71.61 -31.08
N GLU A 58 -152.87 72.57 -31.97
CA GLU A 58 -153.18 72.42 -33.38
C GLU A 58 -151.93 72.72 -34.20
N ILE A 59 -151.68 71.90 -35.22
CA ILE A 59 -150.70 72.22 -36.23
C ILE A 59 -151.42 72.94 -37.38
N GLY A 60 -150.98 74.15 -37.67
CA GLY A 60 -151.36 74.90 -38.85
C GLY A 60 -150.19 75.05 -39.82
N TYR A 61 -150.48 75.55 -41.00
CA TYR A 61 -149.47 75.87 -42.00
C TYR A 61 -149.71 77.26 -42.54
N VAL A 62 -148.75 78.17 -42.35
CA VAL A 62 -148.89 79.57 -42.76
C VAL A 62 -148.89 79.63 -44.28
N THR A 63 -149.95 80.17 -44.86
CA THR A 63 -150.07 80.34 -46.31
C THR A 63 -149.81 81.77 -46.74
N GLU A 64 -150.08 82.74 -45.87
CA GLU A 64 -149.88 84.16 -46.17
C GLU A 64 -149.64 84.96 -44.87
N VAL A 65 -148.85 86.02 -44.99
CA VAL A 65 -148.54 86.97 -43.92
C VAL A 65 -148.75 88.39 -44.46
N ASP A 66 -149.66 89.14 -43.85
CA ASP A 66 -149.88 90.57 -44.15
C ASP A 66 -149.84 91.40 -42.86
N GLY A 67 -148.70 92.06 -42.63
CA GLY A 67 -148.42 92.76 -41.37
C GLY A 67 -148.46 91.80 -40.17
N ASP A 68 -149.40 92.02 -39.26
CA ASP A 68 -149.63 91.15 -38.09
C ASP A 68 -150.71 90.09 -38.30
N VAL A 69 -151.26 90.00 -39.52
CA VAL A 69 -152.29 89.04 -39.88
C VAL A 69 -151.65 87.82 -40.52
N LEU A 70 -151.86 86.66 -39.92
CA LEU A 70 -151.49 85.36 -40.48
C LEU A 70 -152.73 84.66 -41.02
N THR A 71 -152.65 84.24 -42.29
CA THR A 71 -153.61 83.28 -42.85
C THR A 71 -152.95 81.90 -42.86
N ILE A 72 -153.63 80.92 -42.27
CA ILE A 72 -153.11 79.58 -42.11
C ILE A 72 -154.11 78.52 -42.59
N LYS A 73 -153.60 77.41 -43.12
CA LYS A 73 -154.37 76.17 -43.19
C LYS A 73 -154.34 75.49 -41.83
N ARG A 74 -155.52 75.13 -41.34
CA ARG A 74 -155.72 74.57 -39.99
C ARG A 74 -155.68 73.05 -39.98
N ALA A 75 -155.56 72.46 -38.79
CA ALA A 75 -155.66 71.01 -38.58
C ALA A 75 -154.74 70.15 -39.48
N GLN A 76 -153.49 70.58 -39.67
CA GLN A 76 -152.50 69.86 -40.47
C GLN A 76 -151.90 68.70 -39.70
N GLU A 77 -151.26 67.80 -40.44
CA GLU A 77 -150.51 66.65 -39.90
C GLU A 77 -151.29 65.78 -38.91
N GLY A 78 -152.61 65.64 -39.16
CA GLY A 78 -153.49 64.81 -38.34
C GLY A 78 -153.97 65.47 -37.04
N SER A 79 -153.58 66.71 -36.76
CA SER A 79 -154.16 67.49 -35.66
C SER A 79 -155.60 67.91 -35.96
N SER A 80 -156.35 68.32 -34.94
CA SER A 80 -157.71 68.85 -35.08
C SER A 80 -157.74 70.35 -34.82
N ALA A 81 -158.62 71.09 -35.52
CA ALA A 81 -158.76 72.53 -35.31
C ALA A 81 -159.29 72.82 -33.90
N GLN A 82 -158.62 73.73 -33.19
CA GLN A 82 -158.93 74.06 -31.78
C GLN A 82 -159.82 75.31 -31.68
N HIS A 83 -160.58 75.45 -30.60
CA HIS A 83 -161.36 76.68 -30.35
C HIS A 83 -160.45 77.78 -29.77
N VAL A 84 -159.59 78.33 -30.61
CA VAL A 84 -158.52 79.26 -30.22
C VAL A 84 -159.12 80.60 -29.76
N VAL A 85 -158.58 81.16 -28.68
CA VAL A 85 -158.97 82.47 -28.16
C VAL A 85 -157.76 83.41 -28.05
N ALA A 86 -158.02 84.71 -27.87
CA ALA A 86 -156.97 85.70 -27.68
C ALA A 86 -156.05 85.32 -26.49
N GLY A 87 -154.74 85.50 -26.67
CA GLY A 87 -153.70 85.13 -25.69
C GLY A 87 -153.01 83.78 -25.97
N TRP A 88 -153.54 82.97 -26.89
CA TRP A 88 -152.89 81.74 -27.32
C TRP A 88 -151.59 82.02 -28.08
N ARG A 89 -150.66 81.08 -28.01
CA ARG A 89 -149.38 81.16 -28.70
C ARG A 89 -149.47 80.46 -30.05
N ILE A 90 -148.86 81.06 -31.06
CA ILE A 90 -148.58 80.45 -32.36
C ILE A 90 -147.07 80.48 -32.58
N SER A 91 -146.44 79.35 -32.88
CA SER A 91 -144.98 79.25 -33.01
C SER A 91 -144.59 78.36 -34.18
N ALA A 92 -143.54 78.72 -34.92
CA ALA A 92 -142.97 77.85 -35.95
C ALA A 92 -142.51 76.53 -35.33
N THR A 93 -142.65 75.42 -36.04
CA THR A 93 -142.33 74.08 -35.50
C THR A 93 -141.69 73.22 -36.57
N ILE A 94 -140.71 72.39 -36.18
CA ILE A 94 -140.18 71.32 -37.03
C ILE A 94 -141.08 70.10 -36.83
N THR A 95 -141.66 69.60 -37.92
CA THR A 95 -142.59 68.47 -37.85
C THR A 95 -141.91 67.16 -38.24
N ALA A 96 -142.50 66.04 -37.82
CA ALA A 96 -141.95 64.71 -38.10
C ALA A 96 -141.77 64.48 -39.62
N LYS A 97 -142.69 65.02 -40.43
CA LYS A 97 -142.58 64.95 -41.89
C LYS A 97 -141.31 65.64 -42.41
N ILE A 98 -140.98 66.82 -41.88
CA ILE A 98 -139.76 67.53 -42.29
C ILE A 98 -138.50 66.72 -41.96
N LEU A 99 -138.48 66.01 -40.84
CA LEU A 99 -137.35 65.13 -40.49
C LEU A 99 -137.27 63.92 -41.41
N THR A 100 -138.40 63.29 -41.75
CA THR A 100 -138.44 62.18 -42.72
C THR A 100 -137.95 62.61 -44.10
N ASP A 101 -138.35 63.79 -44.58
CA ASP A 101 -137.90 64.32 -45.87
C ASP A 101 -136.37 64.58 -45.87
N ILE A 102 -135.79 64.96 -44.73
CA ILE A 102 -134.33 65.13 -44.57
C ILE A 102 -133.59 63.79 -44.55
N GLU A 103 -134.15 62.77 -43.89
CA GLU A 103 -133.58 61.42 -43.85
C GLU A 103 -133.52 60.82 -45.26
N GLU A 104 -134.57 61.01 -46.07
CA GLU A 104 -134.63 60.55 -47.46
C GLU A 104 -133.58 61.26 -48.37
N ALA A 105 -133.26 62.52 -48.06
CA ALA A 105 -132.22 63.28 -48.76
C ALA A 105 -130.78 62.88 -48.38
N ILE A 106 -130.58 62.28 -47.20
CA ILE A 106 -129.27 61.76 -46.77
C ILE A 106 -129.02 60.37 -47.37
N GLU A 107 -130.04 59.53 -47.45
CA GLU A 107 -129.92 58.18 -48.04
C GLU A 107 -129.58 58.21 -49.54
N THR A 108 -129.89 59.30 -50.25
CA THR A 108 -129.59 59.46 -51.68
C THR A 108 -128.14 59.82 -52.02
N LYS A 109 -127.27 60.11 -51.03
CA LYS A 109 -125.83 60.41 -51.27
C LYS A 109 -124.88 59.20 -51.16
N ALA A 110 -125.40 57.98 -50.95
CA ALA A 110 -124.61 56.78 -50.73
C ALA A 110 -124.59 55.79 -51.93
N ASP A 111 -124.53 56.26 -53.17
CA ASP A 111 -124.59 55.41 -54.38
C ASP A 111 -123.21 54.87 -54.82
N ALA A 112 -122.83 53.76 -54.18
CA ALA A 112 -122.39 52.45 -54.71
C ALA A 112 -121.55 52.27 -56.01
N ALA A 113 -121.13 53.28 -56.77
CA ALA A 113 -120.43 53.09 -58.05
C ALA A 113 -118.90 53.28 -58.04
N SER A 114 -118.25 53.55 -56.89
CA SER A 114 -116.79 53.79 -56.81
C SER A 114 -116.04 53.08 -55.68
N ILE A 115 -116.66 52.12 -54.99
CA ILE A 115 -116.00 51.35 -53.92
C ILE A 115 -116.28 49.86 -54.13
N PRO A 116 -115.26 49.02 -54.41
CA PRO A 116 -115.47 47.57 -54.50
C PRO A 116 -115.82 46.98 -53.13
N ASP A 117 -117.03 46.43 -53.02
CA ASP A 117 -117.49 45.56 -51.92
C ASP A 117 -116.80 44.19 -52.00
N ILE A 118 -116.20 43.77 -50.88
CA ILE A 118 -115.37 42.56 -50.72
C ILE A 118 -115.97 41.59 -49.68
N SER A 119 -117.25 41.72 -49.33
CA SER A 119 -117.83 40.99 -48.20
C SER A 119 -118.56 39.68 -48.57
N GLY A 120 -118.70 39.34 -49.85
CA GLY A 120 -119.55 38.22 -50.29
C GLY A 120 -118.88 37.06 -51.03
N LYS A 121 -117.62 37.16 -51.46
CA LYS A 121 -116.88 36.02 -52.07
C LYS A 121 -115.87 35.45 -51.10
N ALA A 122 -116.38 34.60 -50.19
CA ALA A 122 -115.62 33.45 -49.74
C ALA A 122 -115.41 32.51 -50.93
N ASP A 123 -114.41 32.81 -51.77
CA ASP A 123 -113.60 31.79 -52.44
C ASP A 123 -112.30 32.43 -52.92
N THR A 124 -111.20 31.89 -52.42
CA THR A 124 -109.79 32.06 -52.80
C THR A 124 -109.55 32.50 -54.25
N ILE A 125 -108.69 33.52 -54.49
CA ILE A 125 -107.79 33.68 -55.68
C ILE A 125 -107.21 35.12 -55.92
N TYR A 126 -107.38 36.14 -55.07
CA TYR A 126 -106.75 37.47 -55.34
C TYR A 126 -106.06 38.21 -54.16
N VAL A 127 -105.94 37.57 -53.00
CA VAL A 127 -105.26 38.15 -51.82
C VAL A 127 -103.87 37.53 -51.59
N ASP A 128 -103.54 36.41 -52.23
CA ASP A 128 -102.33 35.65 -51.91
C ASP A 128 -101.04 36.31 -52.45
N GLU A 129 -101.00 36.80 -53.69
CA GLU A 129 -99.75 37.35 -54.27
C GLU A 129 -99.25 38.62 -53.57
N ARG A 130 -100.12 39.59 -53.26
CA ARG A 130 -99.70 40.82 -52.56
C ARG A 130 -99.44 40.62 -51.07
N LEU A 131 -100.14 39.68 -50.42
CA LEU A 131 -99.84 39.33 -49.03
C LEU A 131 -98.57 38.48 -48.94
N THR A 132 -98.27 37.69 -49.97
CA THR A 132 -97.01 36.94 -50.12
C THR A 132 -95.84 37.89 -50.33
N ASP A 133 -95.94 38.90 -51.19
CA ASP A 133 -94.85 39.88 -51.37
C ASP A 133 -94.58 40.70 -50.11
N VAL A 134 -95.62 41.14 -49.39
CA VAL A 134 -95.44 41.83 -48.10
C VAL A 134 -94.86 40.90 -47.04
N ARG A 135 -95.29 39.63 -46.99
CA ARG A 135 -94.72 38.62 -46.07
C ARG A 135 -93.28 38.28 -46.42
N VAL A 136 -92.94 38.10 -47.69
CA VAL A 136 -91.57 37.79 -48.14
C VAL A 136 -90.66 38.98 -47.88
N THR A 137 -91.12 40.22 -48.10
CA THR A 137 -90.33 41.42 -47.82
C THR A 137 -90.14 41.64 -46.31
N ALA A 138 -91.19 41.42 -45.50
CA ALA A 138 -91.10 41.53 -44.05
C ALA A 138 -90.27 40.38 -43.41
N GLN A 139 -90.38 39.16 -43.96
CA GLN A 139 -89.59 38.00 -43.56
C GLN A 139 -88.11 38.21 -43.92
N ALA A 140 -87.80 38.70 -45.12
CA ALA A 140 -86.43 39.01 -45.54
C ALA A 140 -85.83 40.13 -44.68
N ALA A 141 -86.61 41.17 -44.34
CA ALA A 141 -86.16 42.23 -43.42
C ALA A 141 -85.91 41.70 -42.00
N LEU A 142 -86.80 40.84 -41.48
CA LEU A 142 -86.64 40.21 -40.16
C LEU A 142 -85.44 39.25 -40.11
N GLU A 143 -85.22 38.48 -41.18
CA GLU A 143 -84.07 37.59 -41.32
C GLU A 143 -82.76 38.39 -41.40
N GLN A 144 -82.74 39.50 -42.14
CA GLN A 144 -81.58 40.39 -42.20
C GLN A 144 -81.28 41.05 -40.83
N GLU A 145 -82.31 41.49 -40.11
CA GLU A 145 -82.14 42.03 -38.76
C GLU A 145 -81.69 40.94 -37.76
N THR A 146 -82.21 39.73 -37.89
CA THR A 146 -81.79 38.59 -37.06
C THR A 146 -80.33 38.23 -37.31
N VAL A 147 -79.90 38.15 -38.59
CA VAL A 147 -78.49 37.90 -38.95
C VAL A 147 -77.59 39.02 -38.43
N SER A 148 -77.98 40.29 -38.59
CA SER A 148 -77.19 41.42 -38.08
C SER A 148 -77.05 41.41 -36.56
N ARG A 149 -78.07 40.96 -35.83
CA ARG A 149 -77.99 40.80 -34.36
C ARG A 149 -77.12 39.60 -33.96
N VAL A 150 -77.19 38.50 -34.69
CA VAL A 150 -76.33 37.32 -34.45
C VAL A 150 -74.87 37.63 -34.75
N ASP A 151 -74.58 38.40 -35.81
CA ASP A 151 -73.22 38.83 -36.12
C ASP A 151 -72.67 39.76 -35.03
N ALA A 152 -73.49 40.71 -34.54
CA ALA A 152 -73.12 41.59 -33.43
C ALA A 152 -72.90 40.82 -32.11
N ASP A 153 -73.75 39.84 -31.80
CA ASP A 153 -73.58 38.97 -30.64
C ASP A 153 -72.32 38.09 -30.79
N THR A 154 -72.03 37.60 -32.00
CA THR A 154 -70.82 36.80 -32.29
C THR A 154 -69.55 37.64 -32.12
N GLU A 155 -69.57 38.89 -32.60
CA GLU A 155 -68.47 39.83 -32.42
C GLU A 155 -68.28 40.16 -30.93
N LEU A 156 -69.38 40.40 -30.20
CA LEU A 156 -69.34 40.62 -28.75
C LEU A 156 -68.80 39.41 -28.00
N PHE A 157 -69.22 38.18 -28.35
CA PHE A 157 -68.70 36.96 -27.73
C PHE A 157 -67.21 36.75 -28.03
N THR A 158 -66.76 37.07 -29.24
CA THR A 158 -65.34 37.04 -29.61
C THR A 158 -64.54 38.05 -28.77
N GLN A 159 -65.03 39.28 -28.62
CA GLN A 159 -64.40 40.29 -27.77
C GLN A 159 -64.38 39.89 -26.30
N ILE A 160 -65.44 39.23 -25.80
CA ILE A 160 -65.50 38.71 -24.43
C ILE A 160 -64.48 37.58 -24.23
N ASP A 161 -64.33 36.65 -25.18
CA ASP A 161 -63.34 35.57 -25.09
C ASP A 161 -61.91 36.11 -25.16
N GLU A 162 -61.64 37.07 -26.04
CA GLU A 162 -60.36 37.77 -26.11
C GLU A 162 -60.05 38.51 -24.79
N MET A 163 -61.02 39.23 -24.23
CA MET A 163 -60.87 39.93 -22.96
C MET A 163 -60.72 38.97 -21.78
N THR A 164 -61.42 37.84 -21.78
CA THR A 164 -61.31 36.80 -20.74
C THR A 164 -59.93 36.14 -20.79
N THR A 165 -59.42 35.86 -21.99
CA THR A 165 -58.06 35.34 -22.21
C THR A 165 -57.00 36.36 -21.77
N ALA A 166 -57.18 37.64 -22.10
CA ALA A 166 -56.29 38.71 -21.67
C ALA A 166 -56.32 38.90 -20.14
N LEU A 167 -57.47 38.73 -19.50
CA LEU A 167 -57.59 38.86 -18.04
C LEU A 167 -56.99 37.66 -17.31
N GLN A 168 -57.15 36.44 -17.84
CA GLN A 168 -56.52 35.22 -17.30
C GLN A 168 -54.99 35.25 -17.37
N THR A 169 -54.44 36.01 -18.32
CA THR A 169 -52.99 36.18 -18.49
C THR A 169 -52.44 37.43 -17.79
N LYS A 170 -53.31 38.27 -17.21
CA LYS A 170 -52.88 39.46 -16.47
C LYS A 170 -52.36 39.07 -15.08
N VAL A 171 -51.23 39.65 -14.70
CA VAL A 171 -50.72 39.60 -13.32
C VAL A 171 -51.21 40.83 -12.55
N ASP A 172 -51.76 40.63 -11.35
CA ASP A 172 -52.24 41.71 -10.49
C ASP A 172 -51.08 42.52 -9.89
N GLN A 173 -51.24 43.84 -9.83
CA GLN A 173 -50.25 44.73 -9.24
C GLN A 173 -50.36 44.71 -7.70
N GLU A 174 -49.29 44.34 -7.00
CA GLU A 174 -49.19 44.51 -5.55
C GLU A 174 -48.81 45.97 -5.19
N THR A 175 -49.53 46.55 -4.23
CA THR A 175 -49.31 47.94 -3.78
C THR A 175 -47.88 48.13 -3.27
N GLY A 176 -47.15 49.10 -3.83
CA GLY A 176 -45.77 49.43 -3.44
C GLY A 176 -44.67 48.77 -4.28
N LYS A 177 -45.02 47.96 -5.30
CA LYS A 177 -44.07 47.41 -6.27
C LYS A 177 -44.40 47.91 -7.69
N GLY A 178 -43.37 48.21 -8.47
CA GLY A 178 -43.51 48.56 -9.89
C GLY A 178 -43.72 47.31 -10.76
N LEU A 179 -44.45 47.45 -11.87
CA LEU A 179 -44.59 46.42 -12.90
C LEU A 179 -43.21 46.22 -13.56
N SER A 180 -42.50 45.16 -13.18
CA SER A 180 -41.25 44.78 -13.85
C SER A 180 -41.56 43.83 -15.01
N SER A 181 -40.78 43.87 -16.09
CA SER A 181 -40.88 42.96 -17.26
C SER A 181 -40.61 41.47 -16.96
N ASN A 182 -40.61 41.07 -15.68
CA ASN A 182 -40.17 39.76 -15.19
C ASN A 182 -41.26 39.13 -14.30
N ASP A 183 -42.45 38.91 -14.86
CA ASP A 183 -43.49 38.14 -14.19
C ASP A 183 -43.07 36.67 -14.10
N PHE A 184 -42.74 36.21 -12.89
CA PHE A 184 -42.43 34.80 -12.63
C PHE A 184 -43.69 33.96 -12.78
N THR A 185 -43.66 32.96 -13.65
CA THR A 185 -44.69 31.90 -13.75
C THR A 185 -44.89 31.21 -12.40
N THR A 186 -46.04 30.53 -12.20
CA THR A 186 -46.31 29.75 -10.97
C THR A 186 -45.20 28.73 -10.67
N ALA A 187 -44.59 28.16 -11.71
CA ALA A 187 -43.44 27.28 -11.58
C ALA A 187 -42.19 28.01 -11.05
N GLU A 188 -41.94 29.24 -11.51
CA GLU A 188 -40.82 30.07 -11.06
C GLU A 188 -41.03 30.63 -9.65
N LYS A 189 -42.26 31.03 -9.28
CA LYS A 189 -42.62 31.36 -7.89
C LYS A 189 -42.41 30.17 -6.95
N THR A 190 -42.78 28.96 -7.38
CA THR A 190 -42.57 27.74 -6.58
C THR A 190 -41.08 27.46 -6.41
N LYS A 191 -40.28 27.59 -7.47
CA LYS A 191 -38.81 27.47 -7.39
C LYS A 191 -38.21 28.52 -6.45
N LEU A 192 -38.66 29.77 -6.54
CA LEU A 192 -38.17 30.86 -5.70
C LEU A 192 -38.54 30.67 -4.22
N SER A 193 -39.74 30.16 -3.93
CA SER A 193 -40.18 29.86 -2.57
C SER A 193 -39.39 28.74 -1.88
N GLY A 194 -38.74 27.87 -2.67
CA GLY A 194 -37.85 26.82 -2.17
C GLY A 194 -36.41 27.27 -1.87
N VAL A 195 -36.04 28.51 -2.21
CA VAL A 195 -34.71 29.06 -1.96
C VAL A 195 -34.66 29.70 -0.58
N ALA A 196 -33.78 29.19 0.30
CA ALA A 196 -33.67 29.65 1.69
C ALA A 196 -33.25 31.13 1.78
N PRO A 197 -33.76 31.90 2.77
CA PRO A 197 -33.33 33.27 3.01
C PRO A 197 -31.81 33.37 3.16
N GLY A 198 -31.15 34.16 2.29
CA GLY A 198 -29.70 34.33 2.28
C GLY A 198 -28.91 33.38 1.36
N ALA A 199 -29.58 32.59 0.52
CA ALA A 199 -28.89 31.81 -0.52
C ALA A 199 -28.17 32.73 -1.52
N THR A 200 -26.87 32.54 -1.70
CA THR A 200 -26.04 33.29 -2.65
C THR A 200 -26.37 32.94 -4.10
N GLN A 201 -26.50 33.97 -4.96
CA GLN A 201 -26.70 33.83 -6.40
C GLN A 201 -25.48 33.14 -7.04
N ASN A 202 -25.70 32.07 -7.81
CA ASN A 202 -24.63 31.51 -8.64
C ASN A 202 -24.24 32.54 -9.72
N ALA A 203 -22.95 32.86 -9.81
CA ALA A 203 -22.42 33.73 -10.85
C ALA A 203 -22.62 33.09 -12.24
N PRO A 204 -22.84 33.87 -13.32
CA PRO A 204 -22.96 33.33 -14.68
C PRO A 204 -21.67 32.62 -15.11
N ASP A 205 -21.76 31.65 -16.03
CA ASP A 205 -20.65 30.78 -16.45
C ASP A 205 -19.37 31.52 -16.86
N ASN A 206 -19.50 32.75 -17.38
CA ASN A 206 -18.36 33.59 -17.76
C ASN A 206 -17.66 34.29 -16.56
N ALA A 207 -18.28 34.28 -15.38
CA ALA A 207 -17.72 34.75 -14.11
C ALA A 207 -17.18 33.60 -13.23
N LEU A 208 -17.31 32.33 -13.67
CA LEU A 208 -16.65 31.17 -13.07
C LEU A 208 -15.14 31.11 -13.38
N ARG A 209 -14.45 32.25 -13.43
CA ARG A 209 -13.06 32.33 -13.91
C ARG A 209 -12.02 32.62 -12.83
N ASP A 210 -12.39 32.73 -11.56
CA ASP A 210 -11.37 32.70 -10.51
C ASP A 210 -11.84 32.04 -9.20
N ARG A 211 -11.08 31.03 -8.75
CA ARG A 211 -11.34 30.23 -7.54
C ARG A 211 -11.08 31.03 -6.25
N ALA A 212 -10.53 32.24 -6.38
CA ALA A 212 -10.01 33.06 -5.29
C ALA A 212 -11.09 33.69 -4.38
N THR A 213 -12.34 33.78 -4.83
CA THR A 213 -13.46 34.33 -4.04
C THR A 213 -14.33 33.25 -3.37
N HIS A 214 -13.95 31.98 -3.51
CA HIS A 214 -14.56 30.85 -2.82
C HIS A 214 -13.87 30.64 -1.45
N SER A 215 -14.19 31.46 -0.45
CA SER A 215 -13.59 31.37 0.90
C SER A 215 -14.23 30.34 1.83
N GLY A 216 -15.21 29.57 1.34
CA GLY A 216 -15.83 28.49 2.08
C GLY A 216 -14.98 27.22 2.03
N THR A 217 -14.50 26.77 3.20
CA THR A 217 -14.04 25.37 3.33
C THR A 217 -15.26 24.47 3.30
N GLN A 218 -15.42 23.68 2.25
CA GLN A 218 -16.47 22.67 2.15
C GLN A 218 -15.92 21.33 2.66
N PRO A 219 -16.58 20.67 3.63
CA PRO A 219 -16.23 19.31 4.02
C PRO A 219 -16.36 18.38 2.81
N VAL A 220 -15.44 17.45 2.62
CA VAL A 220 -15.48 16.48 1.50
C VAL A 220 -16.81 15.70 1.42
N SER A 221 -17.49 15.54 2.56
CA SER A 221 -18.80 14.88 2.67
C SER A 221 -19.95 15.61 1.98
N THR A 222 -19.80 16.90 1.64
CA THR A 222 -20.87 17.69 0.99
C THR A 222 -20.84 17.59 -0.52
N VAL A 223 -19.81 16.96 -1.09
CA VAL A 223 -19.68 16.74 -2.54
C VAL A 223 -19.89 15.26 -2.85
N THR A 224 -21.10 14.92 -3.29
CA THR A 224 -21.51 13.55 -3.64
C THR A 224 -20.52 12.92 -4.63
N GLY A 225 -19.97 11.76 -4.28
CA GLY A 225 -19.02 11.02 -5.11
C GLY A 225 -17.58 11.55 -5.09
N LEU A 226 -17.30 12.70 -4.46
CA LEU A 226 -15.93 13.23 -4.36
C LEU A 226 -15.06 12.36 -3.45
N GLN A 227 -15.58 11.93 -2.30
CA GLN A 227 -14.87 10.98 -1.43
C GLN A 227 -14.58 9.68 -2.20
N THR A 228 -15.56 9.13 -2.92
CA THR A 228 -15.37 7.93 -3.76
C THR A 228 -14.35 8.14 -4.88
N ALA A 229 -14.35 9.30 -5.54
CA ALA A 229 -13.40 9.62 -6.61
C ALA A 229 -11.99 9.91 -6.08
N LEU A 230 -11.87 10.50 -4.89
CA LEU A 230 -10.61 10.68 -4.16
C LEU A 230 -10.07 9.34 -3.67
N ASP A 231 -10.91 8.49 -3.09
CA ASP A 231 -10.55 7.14 -2.67
C ASP A 231 -10.11 6.30 -3.88
N ALA A 232 -10.77 6.43 -5.03
CA ALA A 232 -10.39 5.80 -6.29
C ALA A 232 -9.07 6.34 -6.88
N LYS A 233 -8.66 7.57 -6.56
CA LYS A 233 -7.37 8.14 -6.95
C LYS A 233 -6.26 7.91 -5.92
N GLN A 234 -6.59 7.82 -4.63
CA GLN A 234 -5.67 7.52 -3.55
C GLN A 234 -5.29 6.02 -3.53
N THR A 235 -6.17 5.16 -4.04
CA THR A 235 -5.90 3.74 -4.36
C THR A 235 -5.14 3.53 -5.67
N SER A 236 -4.70 4.60 -6.36
CA SER A 236 -4.05 4.51 -7.69
C SER A 236 -2.79 3.64 -7.76
N MET A 237 -2.26 3.14 -6.65
CA MET A 237 -1.28 2.05 -6.68
C MET A 237 -1.42 1.06 -5.51
N MET A 238 -2.55 1.00 -4.79
CA MET A 238 -2.74 0.00 -3.73
C MET A 238 -3.95 -0.88 -4.01
N PHE A 239 -3.69 -2.10 -4.46
CA PHE A 239 -4.68 -3.08 -4.91
C PHE A 239 -4.94 -4.09 -3.79
N ASN A 240 -6.07 -3.96 -3.10
CA ASN A 240 -6.43 -4.89 -2.03
C ASN A 240 -7.01 -6.18 -2.62
N VAL A 241 -6.45 -7.34 -2.29
CA VAL A 241 -6.90 -8.62 -2.86
C VAL A 241 -8.39 -8.94 -2.59
N ARG A 242 -8.98 -8.36 -1.54
CA ARG A 242 -10.42 -8.53 -1.25
C ARG A 242 -11.32 -7.84 -2.28
N ASP A 243 -10.85 -6.76 -2.89
CA ASP A 243 -11.58 -6.07 -3.97
C ASP A 243 -11.61 -6.91 -5.25
N TYR A 244 -10.73 -7.92 -5.34
CA TYR A 244 -10.65 -8.91 -6.41
C TYR A 244 -11.30 -10.26 -6.03
N GLY A 245 -11.99 -10.34 -4.90
CA GLY A 245 -12.76 -11.50 -4.47
C GLY A 245 -12.05 -12.48 -3.54
N ALA A 246 -10.83 -12.17 -3.08
CA ALA A 246 -10.14 -13.04 -2.12
C ALA A 246 -10.84 -13.02 -0.76
N ILE A 247 -11.10 -14.20 -0.17
CA ILE A 247 -11.82 -14.36 1.09
C ILE A 247 -10.85 -14.39 2.27
N GLY A 248 -9.78 -15.18 2.19
CA GLY A 248 -8.80 -15.32 3.27
C GLY A 248 -9.30 -16.13 4.48
N ASP A 249 -10.17 -17.11 4.25
CA ASP A 249 -10.74 -18.02 5.26
C ASP A 249 -9.94 -19.33 5.49
N GLY A 250 -8.91 -19.56 4.69
CA GLY A 250 -8.03 -20.73 4.72
C GLY A 250 -8.59 -21.98 4.06
N VAL A 251 -9.76 -21.86 3.40
CA VAL A 251 -10.51 -22.94 2.75
C VAL A 251 -10.80 -22.62 1.28
N THR A 252 -11.26 -21.40 0.99
CA THR A 252 -11.51 -20.91 -0.35
C THR A 252 -10.18 -20.70 -1.08
N ASP A 253 -10.06 -21.22 -2.30
CA ASP A 253 -8.88 -21.02 -3.14
C ASP A 253 -8.84 -19.59 -3.68
N ASP A 254 -7.99 -18.76 -3.08
CA ASP A 254 -7.86 -17.34 -3.37
C ASP A 254 -6.88 -17.07 -4.53
N THR A 255 -6.31 -18.12 -5.16
CA THR A 255 -5.26 -17.99 -6.18
C THR A 255 -5.65 -17.01 -7.30
N ALA A 256 -6.83 -17.17 -7.89
CA ALA A 256 -7.27 -16.35 -9.02
C ALA A 256 -7.48 -14.88 -8.63
N SER A 257 -8.05 -14.63 -7.44
CA SER A 257 -8.28 -13.27 -6.92
C SER A 257 -6.97 -12.56 -6.59
N ILE A 258 -6.01 -13.27 -6.01
CA ILE A 258 -4.67 -12.72 -5.74
C ILE A 258 -3.95 -12.41 -7.06
N GLN A 259 -4.02 -13.32 -8.04
CA GLN A 259 -3.43 -13.08 -9.36
C GLN A 259 -4.04 -11.85 -10.04
N ALA A 260 -5.37 -11.69 -10.00
CA ALA A 260 -6.05 -10.53 -10.60
C ALA A 260 -5.60 -9.19 -9.98
N ALA A 261 -5.39 -9.17 -8.65
CA ALA A 261 -4.86 -7.99 -7.97
C ALA A 261 -3.40 -7.69 -8.39
N VAL A 262 -2.58 -8.73 -8.54
CA VAL A 262 -1.20 -8.61 -9.04
C VAL A 262 -1.16 -8.11 -10.48
N ASP A 263 -2.02 -8.63 -11.35
CA ASP A 263 -2.11 -8.23 -12.75
C ASP A 263 -2.53 -6.75 -12.87
N ALA A 264 -3.49 -6.31 -12.05
CA ALA A 264 -3.89 -4.91 -12.00
C ALA A 264 -2.74 -4.01 -11.51
N ALA A 265 -1.97 -4.45 -10.50
CA ALA A 265 -0.79 -3.75 -10.02
C ALA A 265 0.34 -3.67 -11.06
N ALA A 266 0.45 -4.66 -11.94
CA ALA A 266 1.52 -4.75 -12.93
C ALA A 266 1.42 -3.70 -14.05
N ILE A 267 0.21 -3.21 -14.39
CA ILE A 267 -0.02 -2.29 -15.52
C ILE A 267 0.74 -0.96 -15.35
N GLY A 268 0.84 -0.46 -14.11
CA GLY A 268 1.50 0.82 -13.78
C GLY A 268 2.69 0.73 -12.83
N GLY A 269 2.98 -0.48 -12.30
CA GLY A 269 3.87 -0.65 -11.15
C GLY A 269 3.20 -0.19 -9.86
N GLY A 270 2.60 -1.13 -9.13
CA GLY A 270 1.80 -0.85 -7.94
C GLY A 270 2.04 -1.81 -6.78
N SER A 271 1.44 -1.49 -5.64
CA SER A 271 1.44 -2.29 -4.43
C SER A 271 0.15 -3.11 -4.33
N VAL A 272 0.27 -4.41 -4.08
CA VAL A 272 -0.85 -5.27 -3.71
C VAL A 272 -0.88 -5.38 -2.19
N PHE A 273 -2.01 -5.04 -1.58
CA PHE A 273 -2.21 -5.18 -0.15
C PHE A 273 -3.01 -6.45 0.15
N VAL A 274 -2.53 -7.25 1.09
CA VAL A 274 -3.19 -8.48 1.54
C VAL A 274 -3.54 -8.33 3.01
N PRO A 275 -4.84 -8.17 3.35
CA PRO A 275 -5.27 -8.06 4.73
C PRO A 275 -4.92 -9.29 5.59
N ARG A 276 -5.14 -9.17 6.91
CA ARG A 276 -5.03 -10.33 7.82
C ARG A 276 -6.02 -11.42 7.40
N GLY A 277 -5.55 -12.66 7.39
CA GLY A 277 -6.31 -13.82 6.93
C GLY A 277 -5.40 -14.96 6.53
N THR A 278 -6.00 -16.13 6.30
CA THR A 278 -5.30 -17.29 5.71
C THR A 278 -5.81 -17.47 4.29
N TYR A 279 -4.96 -17.32 3.29
CA TYR A 279 -5.33 -17.39 1.89
C TYR A 279 -4.85 -18.72 1.33
N LEU A 280 -5.75 -19.61 0.93
CA LEU A 280 -5.36 -20.87 0.29
C LEU A 280 -4.90 -20.57 -1.15
N VAL A 281 -3.72 -21.06 -1.51
CA VAL A 281 -3.10 -20.84 -2.83
C VAL A 281 -2.75 -22.20 -3.45
N ASN A 282 -3.68 -22.74 -4.23
CA ASN A 282 -3.54 -24.04 -4.91
C ASN A 282 -3.05 -23.94 -6.37
N GLY A 283 -2.77 -22.73 -6.88
CA GLY A 283 -2.02 -22.53 -8.12
C GLY A 283 -0.81 -21.63 -7.92
N THR A 284 -0.09 -21.32 -9.00
CA THR A 284 1.05 -20.40 -8.96
C THR A 284 0.56 -18.96 -9.10
N VAL A 285 0.96 -18.07 -8.19
CA VAL A 285 0.80 -16.62 -8.37
C VAL A 285 2.07 -16.07 -9.04
N ASN A 286 1.93 -15.56 -10.25
CA ASN A 286 2.99 -14.96 -11.05
C ASN A 286 3.11 -13.48 -10.75
N ILE A 287 4.30 -13.04 -10.33
CA ILE A 287 4.58 -11.65 -9.97
C ILE A 287 5.38 -10.97 -11.07
N SER A 288 4.82 -9.89 -11.60
CA SER A 288 5.43 -9.05 -12.62
C SER A 288 6.39 -8.00 -12.03
N SER A 289 7.16 -7.35 -12.92
CA SER A 289 8.10 -6.30 -12.51
C SER A 289 7.40 -5.13 -11.81
N SER A 290 8.11 -4.50 -10.86
CA SER A 290 7.65 -3.33 -10.10
C SER A 290 6.37 -3.54 -9.30
N VAL A 291 6.04 -4.79 -8.96
CA VAL A 291 4.94 -5.13 -8.05
C VAL A 291 5.47 -5.26 -6.62
N ARG A 292 4.78 -4.61 -5.68
CA ARG A 292 5.03 -4.76 -4.24
C ARG A 292 3.88 -5.51 -3.58
N LEU A 293 4.07 -6.77 -3.20
CA LEU A 293 3.10 -7.52 -2.41
C LEU A 293 3.37 -7.30 -0.93
N THR A 294 2.41 -6.73 -0.19
CA THR A 294 2.53 -6.40 1.23
C THR A 294 1.38 -6.98 2.03
N GLY A 295 1.68 -7.73 3.09
CA GLY A 295 0.70 -8.26 4.03
C GLY A 295 0.50 -7.36 5.25
N ALA A 296 -0.36 -7.81 6.17
CA ALA A 296 -0.67 -7.14 7.43
C ALA A 296 0.13 -7.69 8.63
N GLY A 297 1.33 -8.24 8.37
CA GLY A 297 2.25 -8.83 9.34
C GLY A 297 2.44 -10.34 9.14
N MET A 298 3.55 -10.87 9.66
CA MET A 298 3.81 -12.32 9.67
C MET A 298 3.00 -13.04 10.75
N ASP A 299 2.65 -14.30 10.49
CA ASP A 299 2.17 -15.24 11.50
C ASP A 299 3.27 -15.50 12.55
N ASN A 300 2.93 -15.44 13.85
CA ASN A 300 3.84 -15.69 14.97
C ASN A 300 3.80 -17.17 15.44
N GLY A 301 3.21 -18.08 14.66
CA GLY A 301 3.25 -19.53 14.87
C GLY A 301 2.28 -20.06 15.93
N THR A 302 1.84 -19.22 16.86
CA THR A 302 0.88 -19.56 17.93
C THR A 302 -0.55 -19.08 17.66
N SER A 303 -0.74 -18.14 16.74
CA SER A 303 -2.04 -17.68 16.22
C SER A 303 -1.82 -16.91 14.92
N VAL A 304 -2.68 -17.11 13.93
CA VAL A 304 -2.64 -16.35 12.66
C VAL A 304 -3.08 -14.91 12.93
N VAL A 305 -2.13 -14.10 13.40
CA VAL A 305 -2.30 -12.67 13.70
C VAL A 305 -1.97 -11.77 12.51
N GLY A 306 -1.48 -12.37 11.43
CA GLY A 306 -1.00 -11.70 10.22
C GLY A 306 -1.64 -12.21 8.94
N THR A 307 -0.95 -12.00 7.82
CA THR A 307 -1.31 -12.52 6.51
C THR A 307 -0.55 -13.82 6.27
N THR A 308 -1.27 -14.90 5.99
CA THR A 308 -0.68 -16.21 5.66
C THR A 308 -1.17 -16.70 4.32
N PHE A 309 -0.27 -16.91 3.36
CA PHE A 309 -0.55 -17.71 2.18
C PHE A 309 -0.26 -19.17 2.50
N LYS A 310 -1.25 -20.03 2.30
CA LYS A 310 -1.21 -21.43 2.71
C LYS A 310 -1.30 -22.32 1.47
N ARG A 311 -0.50 -23.38 1.43
CA ARG A 311 -0.67 -24.47 0.47
C ARG A 311 -0.74 -25.81 1.19
N THR A 312 -1.80 -26.58 0.97
CA THR A 312 -2.06 -27.85 1.66
C THR A 312 -1.63 -29.09 0.90
N THR A 313 -1.50 -29.00 -0.42
CA THR A 313 -1.15 -30.12 -1.29
C THR A 313 -0.06 -29.71 -2.27
N SER A 314 0.84 -30.63 -2.62
CA SER A 314 1.82 -30.39 -3.67
C SER A 314 1.14 -30.33 -5.03
N THR A 315 1.51 -29.33 -5.83
CA THR A 315 1.04 -29.15 -7.22
C THR A 315 2.19 -29.31 -8.22
N GLY A 316 3.41 -29.56 -7.75
CA GLY A 316 4.62 -29.63 -8.57
C GLY A 316 5.10 -28.27 -9.08
N SER A 317 4.42 -27.18 -8.72
CA SER A 317 4.71 -25.81 -9.15
C SER A 317 4.95 -24.90 -7.94
N PRO A 318 5.67 -23.77 -8.07
CA PRO A 318 5.89 -22.89 -6.94
C PRO A 318 4.59 -22.24 -6.43
N MET A 319 4.57 -21.77 -5.18
CA MET A 319 3.45 -20.96 -4.68
C MET A 319 3.46 -19.57 -5.30
N PHE A 320 4.61 -18.91 -5.26
CA PHE A 320 4.86 -17.63 -5.93
C PHE A 320 6.00 -17.75 -6.93
N SER A 321 5.83 -17.15 -8.10
CA SER A 321 6.82 -17.15 -9.18
C SER A 321 7.19 -15.73 -9.57
N VAL A 322 8.45 -15.37 -9.36
CA VAL A 322 9.08 -14.15 -9.87
C VAL A 322 10.02 -14.58 -10.99
N THR A 323 9.46 -14.80 -12.18
CA THR A 323 10.19 -15.44 -13.29
C THR A 323 10.21 -14.56 -14.53
N GLY A 324 11.41 -14.08 -14.90
CA GLY A 324 11.67 -13.45 -16.19
C GLY A 324 11.82 -14.47 -17.32
N GLY A 325 12.03 -13.96 -18.54
CA GLY A 325 11.99 -14.75 -19.77
C GLY A 325 12.85 -16.00 -19.80
N VAL A 326 12.16 -17.12 -20.01
CA VAL A 326 12.72 -18.35 -20.54
C VAL A 326 11.96 -18.64 -21.84
N PRO A 327 12.57 -18.45 -23.02
CA PRO A 327 11.94 -18.90 -24.26
C PRO A 327 11.59 -20.39 -24.16
N GLY A 328 10.29 -20.74 -24.20
CA GLY A 328 9.80 -22.11 -24.23
C GLY A 328 9.47 -22.79 -22.88
N SER A 329 9.54 -22.12 -21.72
CA SER A 329 9.31 -22.80 -20.42
C SER A 329 7.87 -22.84 -19.90
N GLY A 330 6.88 -22.30 -20.61
CA GLY A 330 5.47 -22.24 -20.16
C GLY A 330 5.19 -21.31 -18.97
N ASP A 331 6.20 -21.00 -18.15
CA ASP A 331 6.12 -20.21 -16.90
C ASP A 331 6.70 -18.77 -17.03
N ALA A 332 7.08 -18.35 -18.24
CA ALA A 332 7.73 -17.05 -18.45
C ALA A 332 6.71 -15.89 -18.40
N VAL A 333 6.88 -14.97 -17.45
CA VAL A 333 6.00 -13.79 -17.27
C VAL A 333 6.40 -12.63 -18.21
N SER A 334 7.64 -12.61 -18.69
CA SER A 334 8.20 -11.58 -19.58
C SER A 334 9.27 -12.19 -20.47
N THR A 335 9.70 -11.56 -21.58
CA THR A 335 10.95 -11.95 -22.30
C THR A 335 12.20 -11.29 -21.69
N SER A 336 12.01 -10.39 -20.74
CA SER A 336 13.05 -9.65 -20.00
C SER A 336 13.15 -10.16 -18.56
N PRO A 337 14.22 -9.83 -17.81
CA PRO A 337 14.28 -10.15 -16.40
C PRO A 337 13.17 -9.42 -15.64
N VAL A 338 12.48 -10.13 -14.74
CA VAL A 338 11.56 -9.49 -13.79
C VAL A 338 12.39 -8.66 -12.81
N LYS A 339 11.90 -7.49 -12.40
CA LYS A 339 12.70 -6.61 -11.55
C LYS A 339 11.90 -5.79 -10.58
N ARG A 340 12.55 -5.35 -9.49
CA ARG A 340 11.97 -4.44 -8.48
C ARG A 340 10.72 -5.03 -7.80
N VAL A 341 10.71 -6.34 -7.60
CA VAL A 341 9.64 -7.00 -6.84
C VAL A 341 9.92 -6.86 -5.35
N VAL A 342 8.89 -6.50 -4.59
CA VAL A 342 8.96 -6.41 -3.14
C VAL A 342 7.95 -7.36 -2.50
N PHE A 343 8.42 -8.23 -1.62
CA PHE A 343 7.57 -9.07 -0.77
C PHE A 343 7.77 -8.61 0.66
N SER A 344 6.69 -8.22 1.36
CA SER A 344 6.85 -7.83 2.77
C SER A 344 5.67 -8.17 3.67
N ASP A 345 5.99 -8.45 4.93
CA ASP A 345 5.02 -8.51 6.03
C ASP A 345 3.96 -9.62 5.91
N PHE A 346 4.35 -10.84 5.53
CA PHE A 346 3.46 -12.01 5.48
C PHE A 346 4.20 -13.34 5.64
N THR A 347 3.42 -14.41 5.82
CA THR A 347 3.89 -15.79 5.90
C THR A 347 3.53 -16.58 4.64
N LEU A 348 4.50 -17.30 4.08
CA LEU A 348 4.30 -18.38 3.11
C LEU A 348 4.40 -19.72 3.83
N ARG A 349 3.28 -20.44 3.91
CA ARG A 349 3.14 -21.69 4.67
C ARG A 349 2.83 -22.87 3.76
N ALA A 350 3.78 -23.80 3.67
CA ALA A 350 3.49 -25.15 3.21
C ALA A 350 2.90 -25.95 4.39
N SER A 351 1.66 -26.38 4.23
CA SER A 351 0.94 -27.24 5.18
C SER A 351 1.04 -28.71 4.74
N GLY A 352 2.28 -29.22 4.64
CA GLY A 352 2.57 -30.57 4.15
C GLY A 352 2.90 -30.68 2.65
N SER A 353 2.96 -29.55 1.93
CA SER A 353 3.43 -29.51 0.55
C SER A 353 4.96 -29.53 0.47
N SER A 354 5.50 -30.24 -0.52
CA SER A 354 6.92 -30.26 -0.89
C SER A 354 7.29 -29.23 -1.96
N ASP A 355 6.34 -28.38 -2.36
CA ASP A 355 6.57 -27.39 -3.42
C ASP A 355 7.52 -26.28 -2.99
N THR A 356 8.15 -25.66 -3.98
CA THR A 356 8.89 -24.42 -3.74
C THR A 356 7.94 -23.30 -3.33
N LEU A 357 8.20 -22.58 -2.24
CA LEU A 357 7.32 -21.47 -1.84
C LEU A 357 7.53 -20.24 -2.72
N LEU A 358 8.79 -19.85 -2.96
CA LEU A 358 9.12 -18.73 -3.82
C LEU A 358 10.16 -19.12 -4.86
N ARG A 359 9.78 -19.06 -6.13
CA ARG A 359 10.69 -19.16 -7.27
C ARG A 359 11.14 -17.77 -7.69
N MET A 360 12.44 -17.62 -7.94
CA MET A 360 13.07 -16.36 -8.38
C MET A 360 14.03 -16.62 -9.53
N PHE A 361 13.51 -16.66 -10.76
CA PHE A 361 14.31 -17.02 -11.93
C PHE A 361 14.49 -15.81 -12.85
N TYR A 362 15.72 -15.54 -13.27
CA TYR A 362 16.05 -14.44 -14.17
C TYR A 362 15.43 -13.11 -13.72
N THR A 363 15.84 -12.65 -12.55
CA THR A 363 15.20 -11.51 -11.87
C THR A 363 16.21 -10.65 -11.11
N ASN A 364 15.95 -9.35 -10.96
CA ASN A 364 16.89 -8.48 -10.26
C ASN A 364 16.28 -7.34 -9.44
N ARG A 365 17.09 -6.76 -8.55
CA ARG A 365 16.71 -5.60 -7.72
C ARG A 365 15.49 -5.86 -6.85
N ASN A 366 15.36 -7.08 -6.34
CA ASN A 366 14.20 -7.48 -5.54
C ASN A 366 14.51 -7.31 -4.05
N HIS A 367 13.44 -7.22 -3.25
CA HIS A 367 13.55 -7.07 -1.81
C HIS A 367 12.50 -7.91 -1.08
N MET A 368 12.94 -8.78 -0.20
CA MET A 368 12.08 -9.56 0.69
C MET A 368 12.31 -9.02 2.09
N ALA A 369 11.30 -8.43 2.71
CA ALA A 369 11.42 -7.78 4.00
C ALA A 369 10.39 -8.36 4.97
N ARG A 370 10.83 -9.02 6.05
CA ARG A 370 9.93 -9.62 7.05
C ARG A 370 8.93 -10.58 6.39
N VAL A 371 9.47 -11.56 5.68
CA VAL A 371 8.70 -12.66 5.10
C VAL A 371 9.07 -13.94 5.84
N ARG A 372 8.06 -14.68 6.32
CA ARG A 372 8.25 -15.98 6.96
C ARG A 372 7.95 -17.10 5.98
N PHE A 373 8.92 -17.96 5.73
CA PHE A 373 8.75 -19.20 4.97
C PHE A 373 8.65 -20.35 5.97
N ILE A 374 7.61 -21.17 5.88
CA ILE A 374 7.42 -22.26 6.85
C ILE A 374 6.91 -23.56 6.22
N GLY A 375 7.49 -24.67 6.64
CA GLY A 375 6.89 -25.99 6.52
C GLY A 375 7.09 -26.74 5.21
N THR A 376 7.90 -26.23 4.26
CA THR A 376 8.13 -26.91 2.97
C THR A 376 9.28 -27.90 3.05
N THR A 377 9.09 -29.10 2.49
CA THR A 377 10.18 -30.07 2.28
C THR A 377 10.92 -29.87 0.95
N GLY A 378 10.42 -28.96 0.10
CA GLY A 378 11.14 -28.42 -1.05
C GLY A 378 12.00 -27.23 -0.65
N HIS A 379 12.23 -26.32 -1.60
CA HIS A 379 12.92 -25.05 -1.33
C HIS A 379 11.94 -24.01 -0.77
N ALA A 380 12.31 -23.29 0.27
CA ALA A 380 11.62 -22.05 0.62
C ALA A 380 11.81 -21.02 -0.50
N VAL A 381 13.05 -20.86 -0.96
CA VAL A 381 13.42 -20.01 -2.08
C VAL A 381 14.29 -20.79 -3.05
N HIS A 382 13.88 -20.84 -4.32
CA HIS A 382 14.71 -21.33 -5.40
C HIS A 382 15.04 -20.18 -6.34
N GLY A 383 16.29 -19.73 -6.27
CA GLY A 383 16.80 -18.63 -7.06
C GLY A 383 17.73 -19.12 -8.16
N VAL A 384 17.40 -18.82 -9.41
CA VAL A 384 18.25 -19.17 -10.55
C VAL A 384 18.56 -17.90 -11.32
N GLU A 385 19.86 -17.57 -11.38
CA GLU A 385 20.38 -16.38 -12.01
C GLU A 385 19.55 -15.14 -11.64
N PHE A 386 19.56 -14.81 -10.35
CA PHE A 386 18.96 -13.60 -9.84
C PHE A 386 20.02 -12.79 -9.11
N TRP A 387 19.91 -11.47 -9.24
CA TRP A 387 20.96 -10.57 -8.79
C TRP A 387 20.42 -9.30 -8.14
N ASP A 388 21.31 -8.56 -7.49
CA ASP A 388 20.99 -7.31 -6.80
C ASP A 388 19.80 -7.44 -5.81
N THR A 389 19.66 -8.59 -5.15
CA THR A 389 18.47 -8.92 -4.35
C THR A 389 18.81 -9.03 -2.86
N THR A 390 17.95 -8.45 -2.02
CA THR A 390 18.11 -8.46 -0.56
C THR A 390 16.97 -9.22 0.12
N PHE A 391 17.33 -10.10 1.06
CA PHE A 391 16.45 -10.67 2.07
C PHE A 391 16.78 -10.01 3.40
N ASP A 392 15.80 -9.37 4.02
CA ASP A 392 15.94 -8.55 5.22
C ASP A 392 14.92 -9.00 6.27
N ALA A 393 15.41 -9.40 7.44
CA ALA A 393 14.60 -9.89 8.54
C ALA A 393 13.63 -11.03 8.15
N CYS A 394 14.01 -11.87 7.19
CA CYS A 394 13.23 -13.04 6.79
C CYS A 394 13.41 -14.19 7.78
N THR A 395 12.36 -14.99 7.96
CA THR A 395 12.39 -16.19 8.81
C THR A 395 12.16 -17.43 7.94
N PHE A 396 13.00 -18.44 8.08
CA PHE A 396 12.92 -19.72 7.39
C PHE A 396 12.77 -20.83 8.43
N ASP A 397 11.56 -21.34 8.59
CA ASP A 397 11.19 -22.21 9.72
C ASP A 397 10.74 -23.59 9.23
N PHE A 398 11.38 -24.66 9.69
CA PHE A 398 11.05 -26.03 9.28
C PHE A 398 11.01 -26.18 7.75
N THR A 399 12.07 -25.72 7.08
CA THR A 399 12.19 -25.73 5.61
C THR A 399 13.38 -26.55 5.13
N GLY A 400 13.23 -27.18 3.96
CA GLY A 400 14.25 -28.00 3.33
C GLY A 400 14.29 -29.45 3.84
N THR A 401 15.16 -30.25 3.22
CA THR A 401 15.46 -31.67 3.52
C THR A 401 16.92 -31.99 3.20
N ALA A 402 17.39 -33.20 3.54
CA ALA A 402 18.75 -33.69 3.22
C ALA A 402 19.18 -33.45 1.76
N SER A 403 18.23 -33.50 0.81
CA SER A 403 18.44 -33.34 -0.63
C SER A 403 18.01 -31.98 -1.19
N LYS A 404 17.39 -31.11 -0.39
CA LYS A 404 16.85 -29.81 -0.81
C LYS A 404 17.12 -28.73 0.24
N ALA A 405 17.98 -27.75 -0.07
CA ALA A 405 18.22 -26.63 0.83
C ALA A 405 16.97 -25.74 1.01
N SER A 406 16.86 -25.05 2.14
CA SER A 406 15.83 -24.03 2.35
C SER A 406 15.92 -22.92 1.29
N VAL A 407 17.11 -22.36 1.10
CA VAL A 407 17.42 -21.43 0.02
C VAL A 407 18.42 -22.07 -0.92
N PHE A 408 18.04 -22.18 -2.18
CA PHE A 408 18.91 -22.76 -3.20
C PHE A 408 19.20 -21.74 -4.29
N LEU A 409 20.49 -21.46 -4.49
CA LEU A 409 21.00 -20.52 -5.48
C LEU A 409 21.71 -21.28 -6.58
N GLN A 410 21.38 -20.98 -7.83
CA GLN A 410 22.01 -21.61 -8.99
C GLN A 410 22.24 -20.62 -10.13
N ASN A 411 23.22 -20.90 -10.98
CA ASN A 411 23.33 -20.21 -12.27
C ASN A 411 22.54 -20.94 -13.36
N ARG A 412 22.15 -20.19 -14.40
CA ARG A 412 21.47 -20.71 -15.57
C ARG A 412 22.46 -21.39 -16.52
N SER A 413 22.02 -22.38 -17.29
CA SER A 413 22.91 -23.13 -18.21
C SER A 413 23.51 -22.22 -19.29
N THR A 414 24.74 -22.50 -19.71
CA THR A 414 25.38 -21.89 -20.89
C THR A 414 25.14 -22.68 -22.19
N SER A 415 24.48 -23.84 -22.12
CA SER A 415 24.11 -24.68 -23.27
C SER A 415 22.58 -24.74 -23.45
N THR A 416 22.09 -24.73 -24.70
CA THR A 416 20.65 -24.68 -25.00
C THR A 416 19.87 -25.87 -24.44
N ALA A 417 18.65 -25.57 -23.95
CA ALA A 417 17.59 -26.49 -23.51
C ALA A 417 17.72 -27.17 -22.13
N SER A 418 18.16 -26.44 -21.10
CA SER A 418 17.71 -26.73 -19.73
C SER A 418 16.32 -26.09 -19.50
N GLN A 419 15.46 -26.69 -18.69
CA GLN A 419 14.10 -26.18 -18.36
C GLN A 419 14.09 -24.72 -17.87
N ILE A 420 15.24 -24.22 -17.41
CA ILE A 420 15.37 -22.89 -16.83
C ILE A 420 15.91 -21.88 -17.85
N GLY A 421 16.45 -22.26 -19.01
CA GLY A 421 16.91 -21.37 -20.12
C GLY A 421 18.43 -21.14 -20.21
N TYR A 422 18.83 -20.09 -20.95
CA TYR A 422 20.22 -19.64 -21.20
C TYR A 422 20.42 -18.17 -20.82
N SER A 423 21.59 -17.80 -20.29
CA SER A 423 22.01 -16.41 -20.09
C SER A 423 23.53 -16.26 -19.90
N ASN A 424 24.01 -15.02 -19.97
CA ASN A 424 25.41 -14.62 -19.78
C ASN A 424 25.68 -13.93 -18.42
N ASP A 425 24.66 -13.80 -17.57
CA ASP A 425 24.81 -13.23 -16.22
C ASP A 425 24.88 -14.36 -15.16
N ASN A 426 25.20 -14.01 -13.92
CA ASN A 426 25.31 -14.93 -12.81
C ASN A 426 24.45 -14.49 -11.62
N CYS A 427 24.16 -15.41 -10.71
CA CYS A 427 23.72 -15.04 -9.38
C CYS A 427 24.80 -14.18 -8.72
N ASN A 428 24.50 -12.90 -8.48
CA ASN A 428 25.43 -12.00 -7.83
C ASN A 428 24.76 -10.88 -7.01
N ARG A 429 25.55 -10.21 -6.14
CA ARG A 429 25.07 -9.10 -5.30
C ARG A 429 23.83 -9.48 -4.50
N LEU A 430 23.89 -10.63 -3.83
CA LEU A 430 22.80 -11.10 -2.97
C LEU A 430 23.14 -10.80 -1.51
N SER A 431 22.15 -10.38 -0.73
CA SER A 431 22.34 -10.08 0.70
C SER A 431 21.24 -10.72 1.53
N PHE A 432 21.62 -11.46 2.56
CA PHE A 432 20.75 -11.92 3.64
C PHE A 432 21.15 -11.14 4.90
N ARG A 433 20.21 -10.38 5.47
CA ARG A 433 20.45 -9.49 6.62
C ARG A 433 19.44 -9.77 7.71
N SER A 434 19.92 -9.96 8.94
CA SER A 434 19.07 -10.20 10.11
C SER A 434 18.07 -11.35 9.90
N CYS A 435 18.42 -12.31 9.03
CA CYS A 435 17.56 -13.44 8.70
C CYS A 435 17.73 -14.55 9.72
N THR A 436 16.65 -15.29 9.98
CA THR A 436 16.64 -16.38 10.94
C THR A 436 16.25 -17.69 10.26
N TRP A 437 17.06 -18.73 10.43
CA TRP A 437 16.71 -20.12 10.13
C TRP A 437 16.47 -20.88 11.44
N GLU A 438 15.28 -21.43 11.59
CA GLU A 438 14.84 -22.19 12.78
C GLU A 438 14.39 -23.58 12.38
N SER A 439 14.67 -24.57 13.25
CA SER A 439 14.08 -25.92 13.17
C SER A 439 14.16 -26.58 11.79
N PHE A 440 15.17 -26.24 10.99
CA PHE A 440 15.37 -26.82 9.67
C PHE A 440 15.96 -28.24 9.80
N THR A 441 15.68 -29.09 8.82
CA THR A 441 16.14 -30.49 8.86
C THR A 441 17.49 -30.71 8.17
N SER A 442 17.99 -29.72 7.43
CA SER A 442 19.16 -29.86 6.56
C SER A 442 19.77 -28.49 6.17
N LYS A 443 20.30 -28.32 4.95
CA LYS A 443 20.99 -27.13 4.46
C LYS A 443 20.09 -25.91 4.47
N CYS A 444 20.58 -24.81 5.06
CA CYS A 444 19.88 -23.53 5.05
C CYS A 444 20.09 -22.82 3.71
N ILE A 445 21.34 -22.68 3.29
CA ILE A 445 21.71 -22.02 2.04
C ILE A 445 22.66 -22.92 1.26
N GLU A 446 22.28 -23.28 0.04
CA GLU A 446 23.15 -24.00 -0.89
C GLU A 446 23.37 -23.16 -2.14
N MET A 447 24.64 -23.03 -2.53
CA MET A 447 25.08 -22.23 -3.66
C MET A 447 25.81 -23.13 -4.66
N ASP A 448 25.21 -23.36 -5.83
CA ASP A 448 25.82 -24.16 -6.89
C ASP A 448 25.84 -23.41 -8.21
N GLY A 449 27.01 -22.84 -8.54
CA GLY A 449 27.23 -22.11 -9.79
C GLY A 449 27.38 -23.00 -11.04
N SER A 450 27.50 -24.33 -10.89
CA SER A 450 27.87 -25.25 -11.98
C SER A 450 26.87 -26.39 -12.23
N SER A 451 25.90 -26.62 -11.34
CA SER A 451 24.89 -27.70 -11.42
C SER A 451 24.18 -27.83 -12.77
N ASN A 452 24.13 -26.76 -13.56
CA ASN A 452 23.42 -26.70 -14.84
C ASN A 452 24.36 -26.52 -16.05
N GLY A 453 25.66 -26.85 -15.92
CA GLY A 453 26.66 -26.67 -16.98
C GLY A 453 27.13 -25.23 -17.19
N SER A 454 26.74 -24.31 -16.31
CA SER A 454 27.21 -22.92 -16.30
C SER A 454 28.72 -22.85 -16.06
N THR A 455 29.39 -21.97 -16.80
CA THR A 455 30.80 -21.61 -16.58
C THR A 455 30.98 -20.28 -15.83
N HIS A 456 29.89 -19.55 -15.56
CA HIS A 456 29.95 -18.29 -14.85
C HIS A 456 30.10 -18.51 -13.35
N LEU A 457 30.98 -17.71 -12.71
CA LEU A 457 31.20 -17.76 -11.27
C LEU A 457 30.10 -16.99 -10.53
N MET A 458 29.30 -17.67 -9.71
CA MET A 458 28.39 -17.01 -8.77
C MET A 458 29.21 -16.17 -7.79
N ASN A 459 28.86 -14.91 -7.52
CA ASN A 459 29.70 -14.07 -6.66
C ASN A 459 29.02 -12.98 -5.85
N ASN A 460 29.74 -12.42 -4.89
CA ASN A 460 29.30 -11.26 -4.10
C ASN A 460 28.01 -11.53 -3.33
N ILE A 461 28.06 -12.58 -2.52
CA ILE A 461 26.96 -13.03 -1.67
C ILE A 461 27.28 -12.67 -0.22
N THR A 462 26.39 -11.95 0.45
CA THR A 462 26.59 -11.49 1.83
C THR A 462 25.55 -12.12 2.75
N ILE A 463 26.00 -12.66 3.87
CA ILE A 463 25.19 -13.18 4.97
C ILE A 463 25.63 -12.43 6.22
N ASP A 464 24.75 -11.58 6.73
CA ASP A 464 25.07 -10.59 7.77
C ASP A 464 24.03 -10.64 8.88
N ASP A 465 24.47 -10.62 10.14
CA ASP A 465 23.60 -10.62 11.33
C ASP A 465 22.55 -11.77 11.31
N CYS A 466 22.89 -12.91 10.73
CA CYS A 466 21.95 -14.02 10.58
C CYS A 466 22.03 -14.99 11.76
N LYS A 467 20.91 -15.64 12.06
CA LYS A 467 20.81 -16.74 13.02
C LYS A 467 20.47 -18.05 12.31
N PHE A 468 21.17 -19.13 12.67
CA PHE A 468 20.90 -20.49 12.21
C PHE A 468 20.81 -21.42 13.42
N GLU A 469 19.64 -21.98 13.70
CA GLU A 469 19.42 -22.88 14.84
C GLU A 469 18.59 -24.11 14.45
N THR A 470 19.09 -25.30 14.82
CA THR A 470 18.35 -26.55 14.65
C THR A 470 18.61 -27.57 15.75
N SER A 471 17.60 -28.39 16.03
CA SER A 471 17.70 -29.62 16.82
C SER A 471 18.09 -30.86 16.01
N THR A 472 18.08 -30.77 14.68
CA THR A 472 18.40 -31.89 13.77
C THR A 472 19.40 -31.44 12.71
N PHE A 473 20.69 -31.63 13.00
CA PHE A 473 21.80 -31.29 12.12
C PHE A 473 22.29 -32.53 11.37
N GLU A 474 22.15 -32.52 10.04
CA GLU A 474 22.57 -33.63 9.17
C GLU A 474 23.52 -33.19 8.03
N ARG A 475 23.51 -31.90 7.70
CA ARG A 475 24.22 -31.31 6.55
C ARG A 475 24.66 -29.88 6.91
N PRO A 476 25.64 -29.31 6.19
CA PRO A 476 26.09 -27.93 6.44
C PRO A 476 24.95 -26.93 6.37
N PHE A 477 24.95 -25.94 7.27
CA PHE A 477 24.00 -24.83 7.22
C PHE A 477 24.19 -24.04 5.93
N ILE A 478 25.45 -23.75 5.60
CA ILE A 478 25.83 -23.06 4.37
C ILE A 478 26.77 -23.98 3.61
N GLN A 479 26.47 -24.20 2.33
CA GLN A 479 27.31 -24.97 1.42
C GLN A 479 27.53 -24.22 0.11
N THR A 480 28.78 -24.10 -0.32
CA THR A 480 29.14 -23.54 -1.63
C THR A 480 29.86 -24.58 -2.50
N GLY A 481 29.53 -24.60 -3.78
CA GLY A 481 30.26 -25.38 -4.80
C GLY A 481 31.52 -24.69 -5.30
N ALA A 482 32.33 -25.40 -6.08
CA ALA A 482 33.62 -24.89 -6.61
C ALA A 482 33.49 -23.66 -7.53
N SER A 483 32.32 -23.44 -8.14
CA SER A 483 32.03 -22.33 -9.06
C SER A 483 31.42 -21.10 -8.36
N VAL A 484 31.61 -20.99 -7.05
CA VAL A 484 31.15 -19.87 -6.21
C VAL A 484 32.37 -19.06 -5.75
N ALA A 485 32.25 -17.73 -5.75
CA ALA A 485 33.32 -16.84 -5.34
C ALA A 485 32.82 -15.68 -4.47
N SER A 486 33.69 -15.03 -3.69
CA SER A 486 33.34 -13.78 -2.97
C SER A 486 32.09 -13.91 -2.08
N VAL A 487 32.10 -14.88 -1.16
CA VAL A 487 31.04 -15.08 -0.17
C VAL A 487 31.49 -14.47 1.16
N TYR A 488 30.69 -13.57 1.71
CA TYR A 488 30.96 -12.86 2.95
C TYR A 488 29.94 -13.29 4.01
N ILE A 489 30.40 -13.95 5.07
CA ILE A 489 29.57 -14.37 6.20
C ILE A 489 30.08 -13.62 7.42
N LYS A 490 29.24 -12.79 8.04
CA LYS A 490 29.64 -11.99 9.20
C LYS A 490 28.56 -11.82 10.25
N ASP A 491 28.99 -11.49 11.46
CA ASP A 491 28.14 -11.11 12.59
C ASP A 491 27.04 -12.15 12.92
N SER A 492 27.25 -13.42 12.53
CA SER A 492 26.20 -14.44 12.49
C SER A 492 26.36 -15.51 13.58
N TYR A 493 25.25 -16.13 13.99
CA TYR A 493 25.20 -17.17 15.00
C TYR A 493 24.73 -18.51 14.43
N PHE A 494 25.46 -19.58 14.74
CA PHE A 494 25.23 -20.93 14.23
C PHE A 494 25.12 -21.93 15.40
N ALA A 495 23.97 -22.60 15.55
CA ALA A 495 23.68 -23.52 16.63
C ALA A 495 23.13 -24.86 16.13
N SER A 496 23.78 -25.95 16.52
CA SER A 496 23.35 -27.32 16.27
C SER A 496 23.21 -28.09 17.59
N ASN A 497 21.99 -28.52 17.92
CA ASN A 497 21.72 -29.16 19.22
C ASN A 497 21.79 -30.69 19.20
N ALA A 498 21.38 -31.37 18.13
CA ALA A 498 21.51 -32.83 17.97
C ALA A 498 21.57 -33.21 16.48
N GLY A 499 21.99 -34.43 16.16
CA GLY A 499 22.15 -34.88 14.77
C GLY A 499 22.56 -36.35 14.64
N SER A 500 22.45 -36.88 13.43
CA SER A 500 22.64 -38.30 13.10
C SER A 500 23.98 -38.62 12.42
N ALA A 501 24.67 -37.59 11.88
CA ALA A 501 25.97 -37.73 11.22
C ALA A 501 26.82 -36.45 11.37
N PRO A 502 28.16 -36.56 11.53
CA PRO A 502 29.04 -35.40 11.55
C PRO A 502 29.11 -34.66 10.21
N ALA A 503 28.85 -33.35 10.23
CA ALA A 503 29.04 -32.45 9.08
C ALA A 503 29.64 -31.10 9.53
N PRO A 504 30.30 -30.32 8.65
CA PRO A 504 30.76 -28.99 9.00
C PRO A 504 29.55 -28.03 9.06
N GLN A 505 29.52 -27.10 10.01
CA GLN A 505 28.41 -26.13 10.08
C GLN A 505 28.41 -25.19 8.86
N ILE A 506 29.59 -24.80 8.38
CA ILE A 506 29.79 -24.11 7.11
C ILE A 506 30.78 -24.90 6.26
N ALA A 507 30.40 -25.24 5.04
CA ALA A 507 31.26 -25.83 4.02
C ALA A 507 31.47 -24.82 2.88
N LEU A 508 32.70 -24.30 2.77
CA LEU A 508 33.08 -23.35 1.73
C LEU A 508 33.98 -24.03 0.71
N GLY A 509 33.44 -24.24 -0.48
CA GLY A 509 34.19 -24.46 -1.70
C GLY A 509 34.30 -23.19 -2.54
N GLY A 510 35.07 -23.26 -3.63
CA GLY A 510 35.24 -22.14 -4.56
C GLY A 510 36.28 -21.12 -4.08
N SER A 511 36.13 -19.83 -4.37
CA SER A 511 37.22 -18.86 -4.12
C SER A 511 36.85 -17.58 -3.37
N SER A 512 37.80 -17.04 -2.62
CA SER A 512 37.68 -15.72 -1.97
C SER A 512 36.52 -15.62 -0.97
N ALA A 513 36.32 -16.63 -0.12
CA ALA A 513 35.32 -16.59 0.94
C ALA A 513 35.87 -15.92 2.23
N SER A 514 35.03 -15.19 2.94
CA SER A 514 35.37 -14.52 4.19
C SER A 514 34.33 -14.84 5.26
N VAL A 515 34.76 -15.39 6.40
CA VAL A 515 33.94 -15.61 7.59
C VAL A 515 34.49 -14.78 8.74
N LYS A 516 33.68 -13.87 9.30
CA LYS A 516 34.15 -12.92 10.33
C LYS A 516 33.14 -12.74 11.46
N ASP A 517 33.62 -12.58 12.69
CA ASP A 517 32.78 -12.20 13.85
C ASP A 517 31.60 -13.16 14.09
N CYS A 518 31.77 -14.43 13.72
CA CYS A 518 30.74 -15.45 13.83
C CYS A 518 30.88 -16.28 15.12
N ARG A 519 29.73 -16.70 15.65
CA ARG A 519 29.64 -17.55 16.85
C ARG A 519 29.05 -18.90 16.49
N PHE A 520 29.71 -19.97 16.93
CA PHE A 520 29.32 -21.35 16.68
C PHE A 520 29.05 -22.07 18.00
N TYR A 521 27.96 -22.82 18.04
CA TYR A 521 27.51 -23.57 19.20
C TYR A 521 27.13 -25.01 18.82
N GLN A 522 27.55 -25.96 19.65
CA GLN A 522 27.15 -27.37 19.57
C GLN A 522 26.60 -27.84 20.93
N GLY A 523 25.36 -28.32 20.90
CA GLY A 523 24.67 -28.85 22.08
C GLY A 523 24.90 -30.34 22.36
N ALA A 524 25.23 -31.15 21.34
CA ALA A 524 25.43 -32.60 21.49
C ALA A 524 26.72 -33.12 20.85
N ALA A 525 27.35 -34.08 21.52
CA ALA A 525 28.57 -34.75 21.12
C ALA A 525 28.46 -35.48 19.76
N GLY A 526 29.51 -35.40 18.92
CA GLY A 526 29.64 -36.22 17.70
C GLY A 526 28.79 -35.80 16.50
N VAL A 527 28.14 -34.64 16.56
CA VAL A 527 27.23 -34.14 15.51
C VAL A 527 27.90 -33.17 14.55
N VAL A 528 28.92 -32.42 14.99
CA VAL A 528 29.62 -31.43 14.17
C VAL A 528 31.02 -31.94 13.81
N GLU A 529 31.37 -31.88 12.53
CA GLU A 529 32.73 -32.17 12.04
C GLU A 529 33.68 -31.06 12.45
N CYS A 530 33.33 -29.82 12.14
CA CYS A 530 34.01 -28.56 12.48
C CYS A 530 33.04 -27.39 12.30
N ALA A 531 33.39 -26.19 12.78
CA ALA A 531 32.59 -24.99 12.53
C ALA A 531 32.67 -24.59 11.05
N ILE A 532 33.88 -24.53 10.51
CA ILE A 532 34.15 -24.06 9.15
C ILE A 532 35.09 -25.06 8.49
N LYS A 533 34.66 -25.55 7.32
CA LYS A 533 35.49 -26.35 6.42
C LYS A 533 35.74 -25.57 5.14
N LEU A 534 37.01 -25.34 4.83
CA LEU A 534 37.46 -24.84 3.54
C LEU A 534 37.94 -26.05 2.74
N ASP A 535 37.17 -26.51 1.75
CA ASP A 535 37.50 -27.74 1.01
C ASP A 535 37.16 -27.56 -0.48
N GLY A 536 38.07 -28.00 -1.35
CA GLY A 536 37.99 -27.68 -2.78
C GLY A 536 37.98 -26.16 -3.04
N HIS A 537 38.72 -25.40 -2.22
CA HIS A 537 38.80 -23.94 -2.31
C HIS A 537 39.99 -23.46 -3.16
N ALA A 538 39.93 -22.20 -3.56
CA ALA A 538 40.93 -21.47 -4.34
C ALA A 538 41.01 -20.00 -3.89
N GLY A 539 42.01 -19.25 -4.36
CA GLY A 539 42.12 -17.82 -4.09
C GLY A 539 42.46 -17.48 -2.63
N GLN A 540 41.97 -16.35 -2.12
CA GLN A 540 42.32 -15.84 -0.79
C GLN A 540 41.13 -15.96 0.16
N ASN A 541 41.11 -16.96 1.05
CA ASN A 541 40.04 -17.11 2.03
C ASN A 541 40.44 -16.50 3.37
N THR A 542 39.47 -15.92 4.08
CA THR A 542 39.70 -15.30 5.39
C THR A 542 38.76 -15.89 6.43
N VAL A 543 39.30 -16.31 7.57
CA VAL A 543 38.53 -16.69 8.76
C VAL A 543 39.06 -15.90 9.94
N ASP A 544 38.25 -15.00 10.48
CA ASP A 544 38.68 -14.08 11.54
C ASP A 544 37.64 -13.93 12.65
N SER A 545 38.10 -13.71 13.87
CA SER A 545 37.25 -13.42 15.04
C SER A 545 36.12 -14.45 15.25
N ILE A 546 36.46 -15.73 15.17
CA ILE A 546 35.50 -16.83 15.33
C ILE A 546 35.49 -17.31 16.78
N THR A 547 34.30 -17.51 17.35
CA THR A 547 34.15 -18.13 18.68
C THR A 547 33.32 -19.40 18.59
N CYS A 548 33.90 -20.54 18.98
CA CYS A 548 33.24 -21.83 19.00
C CYS A 548 33.07 -22.34 20.43
N ASN A 549 31.83 -22.63 20.82
CA ASN A 549 31.49 -23.25 22.10
C ASN A 549 30.88 -24.65 21.89
N TRP A 550 31.60 -25.68 22.30
CA TRP A 550 31.25 -27.09 22.10
C TRP A 550 30.94 -27.77 23.44
N LEU A 551 29.67 -28.01 23.75
CA LEU A 551 29.28 -28.72 24.98
C LEU A 551 29.42 -30.25 24.80
N GLY A 552 30.07 -30.92 25.77
CA GLY A 552 30.13 -32.38 25.86
C GLY A 552 31.33 -33.05 25.19
N SER A 553 31.51 -32.92 23.87
CA SER A 553 32.65 -33.53 23.16
C SER A 553 33.22 -32.63 22.05
N ALA A 554 34.45 -32.94 21.59
CA ALA A 554 35.07 -32.20 20.48
C ALA A 554 34.26 -32.35 19.18
N PRO A 555 34.39 -31.40 18.23
CA PRO A 555 34.11 -31.70 16.83
C PRO A 555 34.83 -32.99 16.42
N THR A 556 34.25 -33.80 15.54
CA THR A 556 34.84 -35.11 15.19
C THR A 556 36.18 -34.98 14.47
N SER A 557 36.43 -33.88 13.76
CA SER A 557 37.75 -33.56 13.20
C SER A 557 38.80 -33.18 14.25
N GLY A 558 38.36 -32.82 15.46
CA GLY A 558 39.22 -32.30 16.51
C GLY A 558 39.58 -30.81 16.39
N ALA A 559 39.17 -30.13 15.30
CA ALA A 559 39.46 -28.72 15.04
C ALA A 559 38.21 -27.84 14.82
N ALA A 560 38.31 -26.55 15.16
CA ALA A 560 37.25 -25.58 14.86
C ALA A 560 37.20 -25.22 13.37
N VAL A 561 38.36 -25.03 12.74
CA VAL A 561 38.49 -24.79 11.30
C VAL A 561 39.30 -25.92 10.67
N VAL A 562 38.80 -26.50 9.58
CA VAL A 562 39.49 -27.52 8.79
C VAL A 562 39.80 -26.95 7.42
N ILE A 563 41.07 -27.03 7.02
CA ILE A 563 41.53 -26.66 5.68
C ILE A 563 41.88 -27.94 4.92
N GLY A 564 41.05 -28.26 3.93
CA GLY A 564 41.25 -29.35 2.99
C GLY A 564 42.26 -29.01 1.89
N THR A 565 42.37 -29.89 0.90
CA THR A 565 43.27 -29.71 -0.24
C THR A 565 42.68 -28.67 -1.20
N PRO A 566 43.40 -27.58 -1.53
CA PRO A 566 42.87 -26.58 -2.44
C PRO A 566 42.98 -27.06 -3.89
N VAL A 567 42.09 -26.56 -4.76
CA VAL A 567 42.11 -26.86 -6.22
C VAL A 567 43.20 -26.11 -6.97
N THR A 568 43.69 -25.00 -6.41
CA THR A 568 44.85 -24.21 -6.88
C THR A 568 45.59 -23.65 -5.66
N PRO A 569 46.87 -23.21 -5.75
CA PRO A 569 47.51 -22.58 -4.60
C PRO A 569 46.68 -21.41 -4.05
N SER A 570 46.22 -21.49 -2.80
CA SER A 570 45.47 -20.43 -2.11
C SER A 570 46.31 -19.78 -1.01
N GLU A 571 46.02 -18.51 -0.73
CA GLU A 571 46.59 -17.81 0.43
C GLU A 571 45.47 -17.61 1.46
N ASP A 572 45.30 -18.61 2.32
CA ASP A 572 44.28 -18.55 3.37
C ASP A 572 44.84 -17.83 4.61
N SER A 573 44.04 -16.93 5.16
CA SER A 573 44.35 -16.20 6.39
C SER A 573 43.38 -16.60 7.49
N ILE A 574 43.92 -17.15 8.59
CA ILE A 574 43.13 -17.50 9.76
C ILE A 574 43.70 -16.81 11.00
N SER A 575 42.85 -16.05 11.69
CA SER A 575 43.19 -15.28 12.89
C SER A 575 42.06 -15.28 13.92
N ASN A 576 42.41 -15.03 15.19
CA ASN A 576 41.45 -14.78 16.28
C ASN A 576 40.35 -15.85 16.47
N VAL A 577 40.63 -17.11 16.11
CA VAL A 577 39.69 -18.23 16.31
C VAL A 577 39.85 -18.78 17.73
N LYS A 578 38.74 -18.88 18.47
CA LYS A 578 38.65 -19.39 19.84
C LYS A 578 37.81 -20.67 19.88
N ALA A 579 38.29 -21.69 20.57
CA ALA A 579 37.59 -22.95 20.80
C ALA A 579 37.74 -23.39 22.27
N ASN A 580 36.85 -24.29 22.73
CA ASN A 580 36.91 -24.83 24.10
C ASN A 580 38.27 -25.45 24.44
N THR A 581 38.65 -25.39 25.72
CA THR A 581 39.94 -25.84 26.24
C THR A 581 40.30 -27.26 25.77
N GLY A 582 41.53 -27.43 25.26
CA GLY A 582 42.05 -28.72 24.80
C GLY A 582 41.63 -29.14 23.39
N LYS A 583 41.01 -28.27 22.59
CA LYS A 583 40.65 -28.52 21.18
C LYS A 583 41.59 -27.78 20.22
N LYS A 584 41.83 -28.36 19.02
CA LYS A 584 42.62 -27.68 18.00
C LYS A 584 41.81 -26.51 17.44
N VAL A 585 42.48 -25.39 17.20
CA VAL A 585 41.84 -24.21 16.60
C VAL A 585 41.75 -24.37 15.08
N VAL A 586 42.82 -24.88 14.46
CA VAL A 586 42.92 -25.14 13.02
C VAL A 586 43.54 -26.52 12.79
N ASP A 587 42.99 -27.27 11.84
CA ASP A 587 43.65 -28.43 11.20
C ASP A 587 43.92 -28.10 9.73
N ALA A 588 45.20 -28.13 9.35
CA ALA A 588 45.69 -27.84 8.00
C ALA A 588 46.66 -28.93 7.52
N THR A 589 46.50 -30.17 8.00
CA THR A 589 47.40 -31.30 7.72
C THR A 589 47.59 -31.61 6.23
N ALA A 590 46.63 -31.22 5.37
CA ALA A 590 46.71 -31.37 3.92
C ALA A 590 47.31 -30.16 3.18
N TYR A 591 47.69 -29.08 3.88
CA TYR A 591 47.98 -27.78 3.28
C TYR A 591 49.47 -27.38 3.38
N SER A 592 50.13 -27.22 2.23
CA SER A 592 51.59 -27.01 2.17
C SER A 592 52.07 -25.56 2.34
N SER A 593 51.17 -24.56 2.30
CA SER A 593 51.51 -23.13 2.28
C SER A 593 50.60 -22.26 3.19
N PHE A 594 50.42 -22.69 4.44
CA PHE A 594 49.50 -22.05 5.38
C PHE A 594 50.14 -20.90 6.19
N ARG A 595 49.45 -19.75 6.31
CA ARG A 595 49.79 -18.64 7.21
C ARG A 595 48.77 -18.56 8.36
N ALA A 596 49.14 -19.07 9.54
CA ALA A 596 48.34 -18.93 10.76
C ALA A 596 48.89 -17.82 11.67
N ALA A 597 48.03 -16.92 12.14
CA ALA A 597 48.32 -16.06 13.29
C ALA A 597 47.47 -16.54 14.48
N GLN A 598 48.04 -17.38 15.35
CA GLN A 598 47.36 -17.78 16.58
C GLN A 598 47.54 -16.71 17.66
N SER A 599 46.45 -16.03 18.03
CA SER A 599 46.38 -15.28 19.29
C SER A 599 46.00 -16.24 20.41
N ILE A 600 46.98 -16.73 21.18
CA ILE A 600 46.70 -17.52 22.39
C ILE A 600 46.27 -16.54 23.49
N THR A 601 44.96 -16.44 23.76
CA THR A 601 44.46 -15.69 24.93
C THR A 601 44.44 -16.64 26.12
N ALA A 602 45.30 -16.42 27.11
CA ALA A 602 45.27 -17.16 28.38
C ALA A 602 44.01 -16.77 29.17
N THR A 603 43.21 -17.75 29.59
CA THR A 603 42.30 -17.57 30.74
C THR A 603 43.11 -17.81 32.01
N ALA A 604 42.75 -17.12 33.10
CA ALA A 604 43.60 -16.88 34.27
C ALA A 604 44.14 -18.10 35.05
N ASP A 605 43.77 -19.34 34.68
CA ASP A 605 44.00 -20.53 35.50
C ASP A 605 44.89 -21.61 34.87
N GLN A 606 45.56 -21.36 33.74
CA GLN A 606 46.50 -22.30 33.14
C GLN A 606 47.70 -21.56 32.51
N GLU A 607 48.93 -22.01 32.79
CA GLU A 607 50.11 -21.50 32.07
C GLU A 607 49.94 -21.72 30.56
N PRO A 608 50.08 -20.68 29.72
CA PRO A 608 49.92 -20.85 28.29
C PRO A 608 51.05 -21.73 27.74
N LYS A 609 50.66 -22.84 27.13
CA LYS A 609 51.55 -23.80 26.47
C LYS A 609 51.39 -23.67 24.97
N LEU A 610 52.44 -23.27 24.27
CA LEU A 610 52.50 -23.32 22.81
C LEU A 610 52.91 -24.75 22.40
N LEU A 611 52.00 -25.47 21.74
CA LEU A 611 52.28 -26.78 21.14
C LEU A 611 52.71 -26.59 19.68
N LEU A 612 53.94 -27.01 19.36
CA LEU A 612 54.41 -27.16 17.99
C LEU A 612 54.45 -28.66 17.65
N GLU A 613 53.65 -29.10 16.69
CA GLU A 613 53.64 -30.48 16.19
C GLU A 613 54.26 -30.53 14.79
N GLN A 614 55.35 -31.30 14.64
CA GLN A 614 55.89 -31.63 13.31
C GLN A 614 55.04 -32.75 12.69
N THR A 615 54.47 -32.54 11.51
CA THR A 615 53.75 -33.59 10.75
C THR A 615 54.73 -34.37 9.86
N GLY A 616 54.64 -35.71 9.87
CA GLY A 616 55.51 -36.64 9.13
C GLY A 616 55.63 -38.02 9.81
N ALA A 617 56.40 -38.94 9.22
CA ALA A 617 56.52 -40.36 9.66
C ALA A 617 57.04 -40.57 11.11
N ASN A 618 57.50 -39.51 11.78
CA ASN A 618 57.89 -39.51 13.20
C ASN A 618 57.52 -38.16 13.83
N PRO A 619 56.26 -37.97 14.27
CA PRO A 619 55.83 -36.69 14.82
C PRO A 619 56.51 -36.41 16.16
N LYS A 620 57.16 -35.25 16.27
CA LYS A 620 57.72 -34.74 17.52
C LYS A 620 56.82 -33.62 18.04
N LYS A 621 56.44 -33.72 19.32
CA LYS A 621 55.68 -32.69 20.03
C LYS A 621 56.64 -31.82 20.83
N PHE A 622 56.51 -30.51 20.69
CA PHE A 622 57.27 -29.55 21.47
C PHE A 622 56.30 -28.65 22.23
N VAL A 623 56.49 -28.56 23.54
CA VAL A 623 55.70 -27.71 24.43
C VAL A 623 56.60 -26.57 24.89
N LEU A 624 56.23 -25.34 24.55
CA LEU A 624 56.92 -24.14 25.03
C LEU A 624 56.02 -23.46 26.06
N GLY A 625 56.49 -23.38 27.31
CA GLY A 625 55.87 -22.55 28.34
C GLY A 625 56.24 -21.09 28.11
N ILE A 626 55.25 -20.20 28.02
CA ILE A 626 55.45 -18.76 27.83
C ILE A 626 54.93 -18.01 29.06
N SER A 627 55.77 -17.20 29.70
CA SER A 627 55.36 -16.43 30.89
C SER A 627 54.36 -15.33 30.52
N PRO A 628 53.44 -14.96 31.41
CA PRO A 628 52.31 -14.09 31.09
C PRO A 628 52.75 -12.62 31.04
N SER A 629 53.17 -12.13 29.87
CA SER A 629 53.20 -10.69 29.57
C SER A 629 53.47 -10.43 28.08
N GLY A 630 52.41 -10.51 27.27
CA GLY A 630 52.41 -9.98 25.91
C GLY A 630 51.92 -10.96 24.85
N ASN A 631 51.10 -10.47 23.92
CA ASN A 631 50.70 -11.20 22.72
C ASN A 631 51.92 -11.44 21.83
N LEU A 632 52.28 -12.70 21.60
CA LEU A 632 53.34 -13.09 20.67
C LEU A 632 52.70 -13.56 19.36
N SER A 633 53.24 -13.15 18.21
CA SER A 633 52.79 -13.61 16.88
C SER A 633 53.82 -14.54 16.24
N LEU A 634 53.37 -15.64 15.64
CA LEU A 634 54.20 -16.52 14.81
C LEU A 634 54.16 -16.07 13.34
N GLN A 635 55.32 -15.91 12.71
CA GLN A 635 55.43 -15.71 11.26
C GLN A 635 56.33 -16.80 10.65
N PRO A 636 55.87 -17.54 9.63
CA PRO A 636 56.76 -18.36 8.82
C PRO A 636 57.56 -17.45 7.89
N ASP A 637 58.88 -17.51 8.00
CA ASP A 637 59.81 -16.93 7.04
C ASP A 637 60.13 -17.94 5.92
N ILE A 638 60.65 -17.45 4.79
CA ILE A 638 60.97 -18.26 3.61
C ILE A 638 61.97 -19.36 4.01
N GLY A 639 61.55 -20.63 3.89
CA GLY A 639 62.37 -21.81 4.14
C GLY A 639 62.44 -22.21 5.62
N ALA A 640 61.48 -23.02 6.09
CA ALA A 640 61.48 -23.75 7.38
C ALA A 640 61.85 -22.97 8.67
N LEU A 641 61.95 -21.63 8.60
CA LEU A 641 62.28 -20.74 9.69
C LEU A 641 60.99 -20.12 10.24
N TRP A 642 60.78 -20.21 11.54
CA TRP A 642 59.62 -19.65 12.23
C TRP A 642 60.08 -18.58 13.21
N THR A 643 59.61 -17.35 13.03
CA THR A 643 59.97 -16.23 13.90
C THR A 643 58.80 -15.93 14.84
N VAL A 644 59.03 -16.01 16.15
CA VAL A 644 58.15 -15.43 17.17
C VAL A 644 58.51 -13.96 17.29
N LYS A 645 57.53 -13.07 17.16
CA LYS A 645 57.70 -11.62 17.30
C LYS A 645 57.02 -11.09 18.57
N LYS A 646 57.65 -10.06 19.16
CA LYS A 646 57.08 -9.22 20.22
C LYS A 646 55.99 -8.30 19.65
N PRO A 647 55.12 -7.72 20.50
CA PRO A 647 54.09 -6.75 20.07
C PRO A 647 54.62 -5.53 19.30
N ASP A 648 55.89 -5.16 19.49
CA ASP A 648 56.58 -4.06 18.81
C ASP A 648 57.16 -4.47 17.43
N GLY A 649 56.94 -5.71 16.98
CA GLY A 649 57.45 -6.24 15.73
C GLY A 649 58.89 -6.77 15.78
N ALA A 650 59.57 -6.67 16.94
CA ALA A 650 60.92 -7.20 17.09
C ALA A 650 60.93 -8.73 17.22
N ASN A 651 61.97 -9.37 16.69
CA ASN A 651 62.14 -10.83 16.78
C ASN A 651 62.38 -11.23 18.25
N PHE A 652 61.52 -12.10 18.79
CA PHE A 652 61.63 -12.70 20.12
C PHE A 652 62.45 -13.99 20.09
N ALA A 653 62.19 -14.86 19.12
CA ALA A 653 62.95 -16.10 18.88
C ALA A 653 62.80 -16.54 17.41
N VAL A 654 63.86 -17.10 16.82
CA VAL A 654 63.81 -17.73 15.49
C VAL A 654 64.05 -19.23 15.65
N PHE A 655 63.15 -20.03 15.12
CA PHE A 655 63.21 -21.49 15.14
C PHE A 655 63.54 -22.02 13.75
N ASP A 656 64.65 -22.75 13.63
CA ASP A 656 64.99 -23.49 12.41
C ASP A 656 64.51 -24.94 12.54
N MET A 657 63.65 -25.37 11.62
CA MET A 657 63.14 -26.74 11.54
C MET A 657 63.61 -27.50 10.29
N SER A 658 64.53 -26.93 9.49
CA SER A 658 64.97 -27.46 8.20
C SER A 658 65.59 -28.87 8.25
N ASN A 659 66.07 -29.31 9.42
CA ASN A 659 66.83 -30.56 9.59
C ASN A 659 66.22 -31.54 10.63
N GLY A 660 64.94 -31.40 10.99
CA GLY A 660 64.27 -32.29 11.97
C GLY A 660 64.81 -32.14 13.41
N ARG A 661 65.43 -30.99 13.71
CA ARG A 661 65.98 -30.59 15.02
C ARG A 661 65.54 -29.15 15.30
N LEU A 662 65.14 -28.85 16.54
CA LEU A 662 64.86 -27.48 17.00
C LEU A 662 66.18 -26.74 17.24
N GLY A 663 66.53 -25.81 16.36
CA GLY A 663 67.55 -24.80 16.62
C GLY A 663 66.88 -23.49 17.05
N VAL A 664 67.19 -22.99 18.25
CA VAL A 664 66.77 -21.65 18.69
C VAL A 664 67.92 -20.69 18.36
N ASN A 665 67.68 -19.76 17.44
CA ASN A 665 68.67 -18.77 17.00
C ASN A 665 68.27 -17.38 17.52
N ASN A 666 69.23 -16.64 18.09
CA ASN A 666 69.03 -15.30 18.69
C ASN A 666 67.91 -15.21 19.75
N VAL A 667 68.12 -15.82 20.90
CA VAL A 667 67.26 -15.64 22.08
C VAL A 667 67.68 -14.42 22.90
N SER A 668 66.70 -13.59 23.26
CA SER A 668 66.85 -12.65 24.39
C SER A 668 67.13 -13.45 25.68
N PRO A 669 67.88 -12.92 26.66
CA PRO A 669 68.58 -13.69 27.70
C PRO A 669 67.73 -14.45 28.75
N SER A 670 66.43 -14.67 28.52
CA SER A 670 65.50 -15.25 29.50
C SER A 670 64.50 -16.22 28.87
N VAL A 671 64.98 -17.30 28.25
CA VAL A 671 64.14 -18.43 27.81
C VAL A 671 64.46 -19.66 28.65
N THR A 672 63.47 -20.14 29.41
CA THR A 672 63.51 -21.43 30.10
C THR A 672 62.94 -22.50 29.18
N LEU A 673 63.75 -23.47 28.77
CA LEU A 673 63.30 -24.61 27.96
C LEU A 673 63.09 -25.82 28.88
N ASP A 674 61.83 -26.16 29.17
CA ASP A 674 61.51 -27.44 29.80
C ASP A 674 61.33 -28.50 28.71
N VAL A 675 62.28 -29.44 28.65
CA VAL A 675 62.33 -30.46 27.61
C VAL A 675 62.12 -31.81 28.28
N THR A 676 60.90 -32.33 28.23
CA THR A 676 60.63 -33.72 28.61
C THR A 676 60.84 -34.65 27.41
N GLY A 677 61.94 -35.41 27.40
CA GLY A 677 62.27 -36.42 26.37
C GLY A 677 63.69 -36.32 25.80
N GLU A 678 64.09 -37.24 24.93
CA GLU A 678 65.38 -37.21 24.21
C GLU A 678 65.43 -36.05 23.19
N ALA A 679 65.65 -34.81 23.65
CA ALA A 679 65.96 -33.70 22.75
C ALA A 679 67.41 -33.24 22.93
N ARG A 680 68.16 -33.24 21.81
CA ARG A 680 69.47 -32.61 21.72
C ARG A 680 69.29 -31.12 21.43
N VAL A 681 69.56 -30.27 22.41
CA VAL A 681 69.57 -28.81 22.25
C VAL A 681 70.93 -28.38 21.66
N THR A 682 70.90 -27.76 20.49
CA THR A 682 72.07 -27.07 19.90
C THR A 682 71.81 -25.58 19.99
N VAL A 683 72.44 -24.92 20.97
CA VAL A 683 72.49 -23.45 21.03
C VAL A 683 73.64 -23.01 20.14
N ALA A 684 73.34 -22.42 18.99
CA ALA A 684 74.35 -21.81 18.13
C ALA A 684 74.40 -20.31 18.42
N GLY A 685 75.58 -19.78 18.77
CA GLY A 685 75.84 -18.34 18.81
C GLY A 685 75.61 -17.64 20.15
N THR A 686 76.27 -18.05 21.25
CA THR A 686 76.33 -17.21 22.46
C THR A 686 77.70 -16.56 22.62
N THR A 687 77.71 -15.23 22.68
CA THR A 687 78.83 -14.44 23.19
C THR A 687 78.83 -14.51 24.73
N ALA A 688 79.78 -15.26 25.28
CA ALA A 688 80.40 -15.20 26.62
C ALA A 688 79.61 -14.92 27.93
N SER A 689 78.29 -14.67 27.97
CA SER A 689 77.63 -14.18 29.21
C SER A 689 76.28 -14.81 29.60
N SER A 690 75.79 -15.83 28.89
CA SER A 690 74.51 -16.47 29.23
C SER A 690 74.71 -17.75 30.05
N VAL A 691 74.49 -17.66 31.36
CA VAL A 691 74.44 -18.80 32.29
C VAL A 691 73.19 -19.63 32.01
N VAL A 692 73.37 -20.91 31.67
CA VAL A 692 72.28 -21.89 31.61
C VAL A 692 72.22 -22.60 32.95
N THR A 693 71.22 -22.27 33.78
CA THR A 693 70.91 -23.07 34.98
C THR A 693 70.14 -24.31 34.52
N VAL A 694 70.75 -25.50 34.66
CA VAL A 694 70.10 -26.78 34.34
C VAL A 694 69.77 -27.49 35.65
N GLY A 695 68.48 -27.73 35.91
CA GLY A 695 68.03 -28.54 37.04
C GLY A 695 68.09 -30.02 36.68
N GLY A 696 69.00 -30.78 37.33
CA GLY A 696 69.07 -32.25 37.23
C GLY A 696 70.35 -32.79 36.59
N ALA A 697 70.64 -34.07 36.85
CA ALA A 697 71.79 -34.78 36.30
C ALA A 697 71.60 -35.07 34.81
N GLN A 698 72.59 -34.76 33.96
CA GLN A 698 72.56 -35.08 32.53
C GLN A 698 73.86 -35.73 32.03
N THR A 699 73.72 -36.63 31.06
CA THR A 699 74.81 -37.29 30.33
C THR A 699 75.08 -36.55 29.02
N LEU A 700 76.21 -35.85 28.92
CA LEU A 700 76.63 -35.14 27.71
C LEU A 700 77.47 -36.07 26.82
N THR A 701 76.93 -36.49 25.67
CA THR A 701 77.72 -37.18 24.62
C THR A 701 78.07 -36.22 23.48
N ASN A 702 79.35 -36.20 23.07
CA ASN A 702 79.91 -35.42 21.96
C ASN A 702 79.83 -33.88 22.09
N LYS A 703 80.13 -33.31 23.25
CA LYS A 703 80.36 -31.86 23.40
C LYS A 703 81.72 -31.58 24.05
N SER A 704 82.47 -30.61 23.50
CA SER A 704 83.60 -29.99 24.19
C SER A 704 83.09 -28.86 25.07
N LEU A 705 83.41 -28.88 26.36
CA LEU A 705 83.15 -27.78 27.29
C LEU A 705 84.45 -26.97 27.41
N THR A 706 84.49 -25.78 26.80
CA THR A 706 85.58 -24.83 27.05
C THR A 706 85.25 -24.01 28.29
N SER A 707 85.89 -24.35 29.42
CA SER A 707 85.84 -23.66 30.72
C SER A 707 84.55 -23.81 31.56
N PRO A 708 84.12 -25.03 31.94
CA PRO A 708 83.01 -25.19 32.88
C PRO A 708 83.43 -24.79 34.30
N THR A 709 82.67 -23.92 34.95
CA THR A 709 82.75 -23.74 36.41
C THR A 709 81.79 -24.75 37.05
N LEU A 710 82.33 -25.81 37.65
CA LEU A 710 81.52 -26.84 38.32
C LEU A 710 81.35 -26.44 39.79
N THR A 711 80.13 -26.08 40.20
CA THR A 711 79.77 -25.84 41.60
C THR A 711 79.02 -27.05 42.15
N GLY A 712 79.66 -27.83 43.03
CA GLY A 712 79.08 -29.00 43.70
C GLY A 712 80.07 -30.16 43.85
N THR A 713 79.93 -30.96 44.91
CA THR A 713 80.78 -32.13 45.19
C THR A 713 80.76 -33.11 44.01
N PRO A 714 81.88 -33.35 43.30
CA PRO A 714 81.83 -34.13 42.07
C PRO A 714 81.79 -35.64 42.36
N VAL A 715 80.79 -36.34 41.83
CA VAL A 715 80.88 -37.78 41.57
C VAL A 715 81.26 -37.93 40.09
N LEU A 716 82.51 -38.32 39.82
CA LEU A 716 83.01 -38.50 38.45
C LEU A 716 82.65 -39.90 37.92
N PRO A 717 82.08 -40.03 36.70
CA PRO A 717 81.95 -41.31 36.01
C PRO A 717 83.30 -41.82 35.49
N ALA A 718 83.44 -43.13 35.43
CA ALA A 718 84.70 -43.88 35.35
C ALA A 718 85.52 -43.80 34.04
N THR A 719 85.30 -42.85 33.12
CA THR A 719 86.17 -42.75 31.93
C THR A 719 86.18 -41.34 31.33
N ILE A 720 87.34 -40.68 31.37
CA ILE A 720 87.62 -39.43 30.66
C ILE A 720 88.67 -39.73 29.59
N THR A 721 88.27 -39.66 28.31
CA THR A 721 89.14 -39.81 27.13
C THR A 721 89.42 -38.43 26.54
N ALA A 722 90.33 -37.68 27.16
CA ALA A 722 91.00 -36.52 26.53
C ALA A 722 92.34 -36.25 27.24
N ASN A 723 93.39 -35.98 26.46
CA ASN A 723 94.81 -36.04 26.87
C ASN A 723 95.32 -34.89 27.78
N SER A 724 94.45 -34.15 28.47
CA SER A 724 94.86 -33.26 29.58
C SER A 724 93.65 -32.60 30.23
N PHE A 725 93.51 -32.73 31.55
CA PHE A 725 92.51 -32.02 32.36
C PHE A 725 93.20 -31.42 33.59
N ASN A 726 93.04 -30.09 33.81
CA ASN A 726 93.55 -29.43 35.01
C ASN A 726 92.48 -29.50 36.11
N VAL A 727 92.70 -30.34 37.12
CA VAL A 727 91.89 -30.35 38.34
C VAL A 727 92.50 -29.37 39.35
N THR A 728 91.73 -28.38 39.79
CA THR A 728 92.10 -27.55 40.95
C THR A 728 91.26 -27.99 42.14
N PHE A 729 91.88 -28.55 43.17
CA PHE A 729 91.17 -29.02 44.37
C PHE A 729 91.01 -27.88 45.38
N PRO A 730 89.80 -27.66 45.92
CA PRO A 730 89.56 -26.60 46.89
C PRO A 730 89.99 -27.06 48.28
N GLY A 731 91.17 -26.60 48.73
CA GLY A 731 91.55 -26.55 50.15
C GLY A 731 91.92 -27.88 50.83
N ALA A 732 93.05 -27.84 51.53
CA ALA A 732 93.63 -28.88 52.40
C ALA A 732 94.32 -30.08 51.71
N ALA A 733 95.39 -30.52 52.38
CA ALA A 733 96.37 -31.50 51.91
C ALA A 733 95.73 -32.77 51.35
N THR A 734 96.16 -33.17 50.14
CA THR A 734 95.64 -34.35 49.44
C THR A 734 96.79 -35.23 49.00
N THR A 735 96.71 -36.52 49.34
CA THR A 735 97.65 -37.57 48.94
C THR A 735 97.26 -38.09 47.56
N ILE A 736 98.14 -37.96 46.57
CA ILE A 736 97.96 -38.58 45.25
C ILE A 736 98.68 -39.94 45.29
N VAL A 737 97.93 -41.04 45.13
CA VAL A 737 98.50 -42.38 44.96
C VAL A 737 98.88 -42.53 43.49
N GLY A 738 100.18 -42.57 43.21
CA GLY A 738 100.70 -42.64 41.85
C GLY A 738 100.34 -43.95 41.12
N ARG A 739 100.01 -43.83 39.83
CA ARG A 739 99.91 -44.92 38.84
C ARG A 739 101.26 -45.10 38.14
N SER A 740 101.52 -46.28 37.56
CA SER A 740 102.86 -46.74 37.14
C SER A 740 103.45 -46.10 35.86
N THR A 741 103.12 -44.86 35.54
CA THR A 741 103.70 -44.12 34.41
C THR A 741 104.00 -42.67 34.80
N VAL A 742 105.02 -42.10 34.15
CA VAL A 742 105.66 -40.81 34.45
C VAL A 742 104.63 -39.66 34.55
N ASP A 743 104.47 -39.10 35.75
CA ASP A 743 103.74 -37.84 35.99
C ASP A 743 104.75 -36.68 36.04
N THR A 744 104.53 -35.63 35.23
CA THR A 744 105.35 -34.41 35.27
C THR A 744 104.66 -33.37 36.15
N MET A 745 105.13 -33.19 37.38
CA MET A 745 104.58 -32.24 38.36
C MET A 745 105.40 -30.95 38.38
N SER A 746 104.88 -29.87 37.80
CA SER A 746 105.47 -28.53 37.89
C SER A 746 104.85 -27.73 39.06
N ASN A 747 105.65 -26.91 39.76
CA ASN A 747 105.23 -26.08 40.92
C ASN A 747 104.66 -26.84 42.14
N LYS A 748 105.21 -28.00 42.48
CA LYS A 748 104.92 -28.70 43.74
C LYS A 748 106.19 -28.94 44.54
N THR A 749 106.12 -28.73 45.86
CA THR A 749 107.18 -29.11 46.81
C THR A 749 106.96 -30.55 47.26
N LEU A 750 107.88 -31.46 46.93
CA LEU A 750 107.91 -32.82 47.50
C LEU A 750 108.29 -32.72 48.99
N THR A 751 107.35 -33.03 49.88
CA THR A 751 107.59 -33.00 51.33
C THR A 751 108.25 -34.29 51.86
N SER A 752 108.13 -35.40 51.14
CA SER A 752 108.86 -36.66 51.41
C SER A 752 108.76 -37.64 50.24
N PRO A 753 109.85 -38.35 49.86
CA PRO A 753 111.22 -38.13 50.34
C PRO A 753 111.76 -36.80 49.80
N LYS A 754 112.38 -36.02 50.69
CA LYS A 754 112.99 -34.73 50.37
C LYS A 754 114.33 -35.02 49.69
N LEU A 755 114.41 -34.85 48.37
CA LEU A 755 115.67 -34.96 47.61
C LEU A 755 116.38 -33.60 47.66
N THR A 756 117.37 -33.47 48.53
CA THR A 756 118.27 -32.31 48.57
C THR A 756 119.60 -32.66 47.91
N SER A 757 120.16 -31.73 47.14
CA SER A 757 121.55 -31.79 46.67
C SER A 757 122.44 -30.99 47.61
N GLY A 758 123.64 -31.52 47.91
CA GLY A 758 124.67 -30.78 48.66
C GLY A 758 124.90 -31.19 50.12
N ASN A 759 124.18 -32.19 50.66
CA ASN A 759 124.37 -32.70 52.03
C ASN A 759 124.76 -34.18 52.06
N ALA A 760 125.73 -34.60 51.23
CA ALA A 760 126.24 -35.97 51.30
C ALA A 760 126.75 -36.26 52.73
N PRO A 761 126.32 -37.36 53.37
CA PRO A 761 126.77 -37.71 54.70
C PRO A 761 128.27 -37.97 54.67
N ALA A 762 129.03 -37.25 55.51
CA ALA A 762 130.48 -37.37 55.57
C ALA A 762 130.94 -38.80 55.93
N THR A 763 130.11 -39.53 56.65
CA THR A 763 130.34 -40.91 57.07
C THR A 763 129.04 -41.72 57.03
N SER A 764 129.15 -43.06 57.09
CA SER A 764 127.99 -43.95 57.23
C SER A 764 127.19 -43.74 58.52
N THR A 765 127.68 -42.90 59.45
CA THR A 765 127.06 -42.60 60.74
C THR A 765 126.61 -41.14 60.92
N SER A 766 126.65 -40.34 59.85
CA SER A 766 126.28 -38.92 59.90
C SER A 766 124.82 -38.72 60.30
N THR A 767 124.51 -37.57 60.90
CA THR A 767 123.15 -37.30 61.40
C THR A 767 122.13 -37.38 60.27
N GLY A 768 121.11 -38.22 60.42
CA GLY A 768 120.13 -38.47 59.37
C GLY A 768 118.89 -39.19 59.90
N THR A 769 117.76 -38.90 59.29
CA THR A 769 116.47 -39.53 59.63
C THR A 769 116.16 -40.71 58.71
N VAL A 770 115.55 -41.78 59.23
CA VAL A 770 115.19 -42.97 58.43
C VAL A 770 114.38 -42.56 57.20
N GLY A 771 114.82 -43.01 56.02
CA GLY A 771 114.20 -42.68 54.74
C GLY A 771 114.69 -41.39 54.08
N GLN A 772 115.59 -40.64 54.73
CA GLN A 772 116.25 -39.49 54.10
C GLN A 772 117.17 -39.96 52.97
N VAL A 773 117.10 -39.29 51.82
CA VAL A 773 117.90 -39.58 50.63
C VAL A 773 118.67 -38.32 50.24
N GLU A 774 120.00 -38.44 50.15
CA GLU A 774 120.92 -37.38 49.73
C GLU A 774 121.75 -37.89 48.55
N TRP A 775 122.35 -37.01 47.77
CA TRP A 775 123.21 -37.41 46.65
C TRP A 775 124.37 -36.44 46.43
N ASP A 776 125.46 -36.96 45.85
CA ASP A 776 126.55 -36.19 45.28
C ASP A 776 126.85 -36.67 43.84
N ALA A 777 127.88 -36.11 43.21
CA ALA A 777 128.23 -36.44 41.83
C ALA A 777 128.53 -37.93 41.58
N ASN A 778 128.86 -38.70 42.63
CA ASN A 778 129.35 -40.07 42.53
C ASN A 778 128.41 -41.10 43.17
N TYR A 779 127.61 -40.73 44.18
CA TYR A 779 126.82 -41.66 44.98
C TYR A 779 125.43 -41.12 45.34
N LEU A 780 124.46 -42.04 45.41
CA LEU A 780 123.18 -41.85 46.09
C LEU A 780 123.27 -42.43 47.52
N TYR A 781 122.89 -41.68 48.53
CA TYR A 781 122.91 -42.07 49.94
C TYR A 781 121.49 -42.21 50.48
N VAL A 782 121.21 -43.29 51.22
CA VAL A 782 119.92 -43.55 51.87
C VAL A 782 120.14 -43.85 53.34
N CYS A 783 119.48 -43.10 54.22
CA CYS A 783 119.52 -43.32 55.66
C CYS A 783 118.55 -44.47 56.01
N THR A 784 119.07 -45.68 56.25
CA THR A 784 118.26 -46.89 56.48
C THR A 784 117.82 -47.09 57.93
N ALA A 785 118.50 -46.41 58.87
CA ALA A 785 118.12 -46.27 60.27
C ALA A 785 118.64 -44.90 60.74
N THR A 786 118.18 -44.36 61.87
CA THR A 786 118.62 -43.03 62.34
C THR A 786 120.14 -43.00 62.42
N ASN A 787 120.74 -42.07 61.69
CA ASN A 787 122.19 -41.92 61.52
C ASN A 787 122.89 -43.15 60.93
N VAL A 788 122.24 -43.95 60.08
CA VAL A 788 122.87 -45.09 59.40
C VAL A 788 122.66 -44.96 57.90
N TRP A 789 123.71 -44.64 57.18
CA TRP A 789 123.68 -44.38 55.75
C TRP A 789 124.25 -45.54 54.94
N LYS A 790 123.49 -45.96 53.94
CA LYS A 790 123.93 -46.83 52.84
C LYS A 790 124.15 -45.95 51.61
N ARG A 791 125.11 -46.31 50.75
CA ARG A 791 125.34 -45.62 49.48
C ARG A 791 125.41 -46.58 48.31
N ALA A 792 125.00 -46.11 47.14
CA ALA A 792 125.15 -46.78 45.85
C ALA A 792 125.87 -45.85 44.87
N ALA A 793 126.83 -46.37 44.10
CA ALA A 793 127.53 -45.58 43.09
C ALA A 793 126.59 -45.25 41.93
N LEU A 794 126.56 -43.98 41.50
CA LEU A 794 125.76 -43.53 40.37
C LEU A 794 126.36 -43.96 39.02
N GLY A 795 127.69 -44.11 38.94
CA GLY A 795 128.40 -44.43 37.69
C GLY A 795 128.30 -45.88 37.20
N ALA A 796 127.45 -46.71 37.81
CA ALA A 796 127.29 -48.12 37.45
C ALA A 796 125.87 -48.46 36.92
N TRP A 797 125.08 -47.44 36.57
CA TRP A 797 123.72 -47.59 36.06
C TRP A 797 123.58 -47.03 34.65
#